data_AF-A0AAV5G8U7-F1
#
_entry.id   AF-A0AAV5G8U7-F1
#
_cell.length_a   1.000
_cell.length_b   1.000
_cell.length_c   1.000
_cell.angle_alpha   90.00
_cell.angle_beta   90.00
_cell.angle_gamma   90.00
#
_symmetry.space_group_name_H-M   'P 1'
#
loop_
_entity.id
_entity.type
_entity.pdbx_description
1 polymer ?
#
loop_
_entity_poly.entity_id
_entity_poly.type
_entity_poly.pdbx_seq_one_letter_code
_entity_poly.pdbx_strand_id
1 'polypeptide(L)'
;MLALEPFYTTPATLTKDNWQAKAAEKRACRDALIPAEWRLPAEVLDNEQMTDVTGVPATCGTLNERELEITELDDVDEIYFAKAIARAKELDAAFEATGQLSGPLPAPVPPTRYRLGLSLMLVGVTDGVPISLKDQFDIKDTELTMGYAAYLGRISKRDCALVSMLISAGAVLHCRTNVPQTMMISDTLNHVFGRTRNPLNRSLTPGGSSGGEGALIRMKGSILGVGTDIGGSIRIPSSFCGLCGLRTTTRRVPYGFATNSMLGQEAVPSVAGPLARSFRSCTYFLKSILDADASKYDANALPFAFNTAAYDSARSREKLVFGLMPHDHNVQPVAPVKRALRETVAKLQAEGHEVVEFDGSAYKDARALLDAFFRADGGEDIRRVRQAIGEPLLPLLTFDNPETVKTTYEVWQMQRHKEQLQQAFLAQWLSTASVTSTGRPIDALLCPVSCTPAYVPGTVFWAGYTGMFNLLDLPASAVPVTLVDPNIDRPDPAFKPLTAKDAEVHETYSAEITAGMPVAVQLIGRRWREEELLAIAERPCYTPPPTLTKDNWRARAEQKRWARESLIPQEWRLSASLLALGRTDPRAVALQCSFLSERELLITELDELEELAGKLADGAVTATEVTIAYCKRAAIAHQLTNCLTEIYFSTAIARAKELDAALEATGLPAGPLHGVPISLKDQFDIEGTELTMGYASYLGRISKRDSSLVKMLRDAGAILHCRTNVPQTLLDGDTSNHVFGRTLNPLKPELSPGGSSGGEGALVALRGAILGVGTDIGGSIRIPASFCGLYGLRPTSNRIPYGFATNSLLGQKSVLSVAGPLAHSTSSCAYFLRAILDANPSSYDATALPFPYDTVGPARVEALPTLVIGVVREDAHVRPHPPVQRAVEEAVEKLREQGHEVVDFDLTDFKGVPPLLSAILTSDGAEDIFRTLSAIDEPLLPHLGFSSSTARTTYETWQLNRTKEHYQQLFLERWLATSALSAAGRPIDALLLPTTAMTACRPGEMRWGGYGAIASLLDLPAIAVPFGRVEPEKDRVRGEEYEWLSENDAEIQSFYDPQATAGMPTSLQLIGRRWKDEELLAVTKRVVAALAAPAAAAT
;
A
#
# COMPACT_ATOMS: atom_id res chain seq x y z
N MET A 1 7.86 35.12 29.45
CA MET A 1 8.58 34.29 28.47
C MET A 1 9.64 33.50 29.22
N LEU A 2 9.81 32.21 28.92
CA LEU A 2 11.02 31.50 29.32
C LEU A 2 12.17 32.01 28.45
N ALA A 3 13.29 32.37 29.05
CA ALA A 3 14.52 32.63 28.30
C ALA A 3 15.06 31.28 27.85
N LEU A 4 14.87 30.94 26.56
CA LEU A 4 15.57 29.84 25.93
C LEU A 4 17.07 30.15 25.98
N GLU A 5 17.91 29.15 26.30
CA GLU A 5 19.36 29.30 26.13
C GLU A 5 19.65 29.68 24.66
N PRO A 6 20.62 30.57 24.38
CA PRO A 6 21.04 30.84 23.01
C PRO A 6 21.46 29.51 22.35
N PHE A 7 20.70 29.09 21.33
CA PHE A 7 20.63 27.69 20.89
C PHE A 7 21.98 27.01 20.64
N TYR A 8 22.97 27.77 20.18
CA TYR A 8 24.36 27.34 20.07
C TYR A 8 25.29 28.44 20.59
N THR A 9 26.32 28.04 21.36
CA THR A 9 27.34 28.95 21.91
C THR A 9 28.74 28.50 21.52
N THR A 10 29.60 29.47 21.19
CA THR A 10 31.04 29.28 21.03
C THR A 10 31.64 28.81 22.35
N PRO A 11 32.47 27.74 22.38
CA PRO A 11 33.15 27.33 23.61
C PRO A 11 34.04 28.46 24.16
N ALA A 12 33.92 28.76 25.46
CA ALA A 12 34.59 29.91 26.09
C ALA A 12 36.14 29.84 26.10
N THR A 13 36.72 28.70 25.71
CA THR A 13 38.16 28.48 25.51
C THR A 13 38.65 28.88 24.11
N LEU A 14 37.73 29.13 23.17
CA LEU A 14 38.03 29.47 21.78
C LEU A 14 37.95 31.00 21.59
N THR A 15 38.99 31.59 21.00
CA THR A 15 39.13 33.05 20.83
C THR A 15 39.63 33.39 19.43
N LYS A 16 39.56 34.70 19.10
CA LYS A 16 40.07 35.24 17.83
C LYS A 16 41.56 34.94 17.57
N ASP A 17 42.32 34.77 18.63
CA ASP A 17 43.78 34.62 18.57
C ASP A 17 44.25 33.15 18.62
N ASN A 18 43.35 32.20 18.89
CA ASN A 18 43.70 30.78 19.04
C ASN A 18 42.96 29.80 18.10
N TRP A 19 41.89 30.22 17.42
CA TRP A 19 41.05 29.29 16.66
C TRP A 19 41.77 28.64 15.48
N GLN A 20 42.71 29.32 14.81
CA GLN A 20 43.49 28.77 13.70
C GLN A 20 44.43 27.66 14.19
N ALA A 21 45.00 27.82 15.40
CA ALA A 21 45.81 26.79 16.05
C ALA A 21 44.94 25.60 16.47
N LYS A 22 43.75 25.84 17.02
CA LYS A 22 42.77 24.78 17.33
C LYS A 22 42.26 24.05 16.08
N ALA A 23 42.12 24.74 14.95
CA ALA A 23 41.81 24.12 13.67
C ALA A 23 42.96 23.22 13.17
N ALA A 24 44.22 23.63 13.35
CA ALA A 24 45.39 22.81 13.02
C ALA A 24 45.51 21.59 13.95
N GLU A 25 45.29 21.76 15.26
CA GLU A 25 45.22 20.69 16.26
C GLU A 25 44.11 19.68 15.92
N LYS A 26 42.93 20.16 15.50
CA LYS A 26 41.82 19.30 15.07
C LYS A 26 42.15 18.48 13.82
N ARG A 27 42.86 19.06 12.84
CA ARG A 27 43.36 18.32 11.66
C ARG A 27 44.40 17.28 12.05
N ALA A 28 45.41 17.66 12.82
CA ALA A 28 46.43 16.73 13.30
C ALA A 28 45.84 15.57 14.13
N CYS A 29 44.83 15.86 14.96
CA CYS A 29 44.08 14.85 15.70
C CYS A 29 43.30 13.90 14.77
N ARG A 30 42.54 14.42 13.79
CA ARG A 30 41.86 13.62 12.76
C ARG A 30 42.85 12.71 12.01
N ASP A 31 43.98 13.26 11.59
CA ASP A 31 44.98 12.54 10.78
C ASP A 31 45.76 11.52 11.63
N ALA A 32 45.86 11.74 12.94
CA ALA A 32 46.37 10.77 13.91
C ALA A 32 45.44 9.57 14.16
N LEU A 33 44.12 9.69 13.91
CA LEU A 33 43.18 8.57 14.00
C LEU A 33 43.32 7.56 12.84
N ILE A 34 44.00 7.93 11.75
CA ILE A 34 44.34 7.00 10.67
C ILE A 34 45.60 6.21 11.11
N PRO A 35 45.54 4.88 11.26
CA PRO A 35 46.70 4.04 11.57
C PRO A 35 47.86 4.28 10.60
N ALA A 36 49.10 4.15 11.07
CA ALA A 36 50.28 4.48 10.26
C ALA A 36 50.39 3.58 9.01
N GLU A 37 49.99 2.32 9.16
CA GLU A 37 49.88 1.28 8.15
C GLU A 37 48.77 1.53 7.09
N TRP A 38 47.81 2.43 7.36
CA TRP A 38 46.74 2.80 6.42
C TRP A 38 46.98 4.14 5.71
N ARG A 39 48.11 4.82 5.99
CA ARG A 39 48.43 6.10 5.36
C ARG A 39 49.05 5.87 4.00
N LEU A 40 48.47 6.50 2.97
CA LEU A 40 49.01 6.49 1.62
C LEU A 40 50.39 7.18 1.56
N PRO A 41 51.29 6.75 0.66
CA PRO A 41 52.58 7.41 0.46
C PRO A 41 52.44 8.86 -0.01
N ALA A 42 53.45 9.69 0.27
CA ALA A 42 53.49 11.08 -0.20
C ALA A 42 53.46 11.15 -1.75
N GLU A 43 54.06 10.17 -2.40
CA GLU A 43 54.09 9.95 -3.85
C GLU A 43 52.70 9.72 -4.47
N VAL A 44 51.68 9.40 -3.65
CA VAL A 44 50.27 9.28 -4.05
C VAL A 44 49.50 10.55 -3.67
N LEU A 45 49.73 11.06 -2.45
CA LEU A 45 49.02 12.23 -1.93
C LEU A 45 49.39 13.52 -2.69
N ASP A 46 50.68 13.80 -2.84
CA ASP A 46 51.23 15.07 -3.34
C ASP A 46 51.44 15.09 -4.87
N ASN A 47 51.20 13.96 -5.55
CA ASN A 47 51.32 13.86 -7.01
C ASN A 47 50.17 14.59 -7.71
N GLU A 48 50.34 15.88 -8.01
CA GLU A 48 49.32 16.73 -8.64
C GLU A 48 48.92 16.29 -10.06
N GLN A 49 49.67 15.40 -10.72
CA GLN A 49 49.33 14.88 -12.05
C GLN A 49 48.29 13.73 -11.99
N MET A 50 48.15 13.05 -10.85
CA MET A 50 47.14 12.02 -10.65
C MET A 50 45.78 12.67 -10.35
N THR A 51 45.03 13.00 -11.40
CA THR A 51 43.72 13.66 -11.28
C THR A 51 42.63 12.71 -10.81
N ASP A 52 42.42 11.57 -11.46
CA ASP A 52 41.56 10.48 -10.96
C ASP A 52 42.33 9.67 -9.90
N VAL A 53 41.67 9.41 -8.77
CA VAL A 53 42.18 8.59 -7.66
C VAL A 53 41.24 7.42 -7.31
N THR A 54 40.15 7.20 -8.06
CA THR A 54 39.18 6.12 -7.78
C THR A 54 39.76 4.72 -7.90
N GLY A 55 40.84 4.53 -8.67
CA GLY A 55 41.60 3.28 -8.72
C GLY A 55 42.56 3.05 -7.55
N VAL A 56 42.87 4.06 -6.73
CA VAL A 56 43.89 3.98 -5.67
C VAL A 56 43.59 2.90 -4.61
N PRO A 57 42.35 2.69 -4.11
CA PRO A 57 42.06 1.66 -3.11
C PRO A 57 42.43 0.23 -3.57
N ALA A 58 42.28 -0.05 -4.87
CA ALA A 58 42.62 -1.35 -5.47
C ALA A 58 44.12 -1.51 -5.80
N THR A 59 44.91 -0.43 -5.73
CA THR A 59 46.33 -0.43 -6.15
C THR A 59 47.32 0.03 -5.07
N CYS A 60 46.87 0.60 -3.95
CA CYS A 60 47.75 1.06 -2.87
C CYS A 60 48.30 -0.05 -1.98
N GLY A 61 47.78 -1.29 -2.09
CA GLY A 61 48.20 -2.44 -1.28
C GLY A 61 47.71 -2.41 0.18
N THR A 62 46.87 -1.44 0.55
CA THR A 62 46.28 -1.35 1.90
C THR A 62 45.12 -2.33 2.10
N LEU A 63 44.35 -2.59 1.04
CA LEU A 63 43.20 -3.51 1.05
C LEU A 63 43.60 -4.88 0.48
N ASN A 64 43.13 -5.95 1.11
CA ASN A 64 43.24 -7.31 0.57
C ASN A 64 42.06 -7.65 -0.38
N GLU A 65 42.17 -8.74 -1.13
CA GLU A 65 41.16 -9.17 -2.13
C GLU A 65 39.74 -9.22 -1.54
N ARG A 66 39.57 -9.69 -0.29
CA ARG A 66 38.25 -9.79 0.35
C ARG A 66 37.70 -8.45 0.82
N GLU A 67 38.56 -7.49 1.17
CA GLU A 67 38.15 -6.11 1.48
C GLU A 67 37.76 -5.35 0.21
N LEU A 68 38.41 -5.64 -0.92
CA LEU A 68 37.99 -5.18 -2.24
C LEU A 68 36.63 -5.78 -2.61
N GLU A 69 36.42 -7.10 -2.51
CA GLU A 69 35.10 -7.72 -2.73
C GLU A 69 33.97 -7.08 -1.91
N ILE A 70 34.24 -6.66 -0.66
CA ILE A 70 33.24 -6.03 0.22
C ILE A 70 33.00 -4.57 -0.16
N THR A 71 34.03 -3.82 -0.52
CA THR A 71 33.90 -2.41 -0.92
C THR A 71 33.36 -2.25 -2.34
N GLU A 72 33.51 -3.25 -3.22
CA GLU A 72 32.96 -3.24 -4.58
C GLU A 72 31.43 -3.33 -4.65
N LEU A 73 30.74 -3.92 -3.66
CA LEU A 73 29.27 -4.14 -3.67
C LEU A 73 28.46 -2.85 -3.93
N ASP A 74 27.56 -2.85 -4.91
CA ASP A 74 26.84 -1.66 -5.39
C ASP A 74 25.47 -1.45 -4.70
N ASP A 75 24.99 -2.44 -3.93
CA ASP A 75 23.70 -2.36 -3.23
C ASP A 75 23.72 -2.99 -1.83
N VAL A 76 22.97 -2.39 -0.89
CA VAL A 76 22.90 -2.82 0.51
C VAL A 76 22.27 -4.22 0.65
N ASP A 77 21.37 -4.60 -0.26
CA ASP A 77 20.82 -5.96 -0.35
C ASP A 77 21.93 -7.02 -0.56
N GLU A 78 23.00 -6.70 -1.29
CA GLU A 78 24.12 -7.62 -1.54
C GLU A 78 24.94 -7.89 -0.27
N ILE A 79 25.11 -6.87 0.59
CA ILE A 79 25.69 -7.04 1.93
C ILE A 79 24.83 -7.97 2.78
N TYR A 80 23.50 -7.83 2.72
CA TYR A 80 22.57 -8.66 3.47
C TYR A 80 22.63 -10.14 3.03
N PHE A 81 22.67 -10.40 1.71
CA PHE A 81 22.93 -11.75 1.18
C PHE A 81 24.32 -12.29 1.56
N ALA A 82 25.38 -11.47 1.47
CA ALA A 82 26.74 -11.88 1.84
C ALA A 82 26.85 -12.25 3.33
N LYS A 83 26.19 -11.50 4.22
CA LYS A 83 26.08 -11.82 5.65
C LYS A 83 25.29 -13.10 5.90
N ALA A 84 24.15 -13.28 5.23
CA ALA A 84 23.35 -14.50 5.35
C ALA A 84 24.13 -15.75 4.88
N ILE A 85 24.91 -15.63 3.80
CA ILE A 85 25.78 -16.70 3.29
C ILE A 85 26.95 -16.97 4.25
N ALA A 86 27.59 -15.94 4.81
CA ALA A 86 28.65 -16.11 5.80
C ALA A 86 28.12 -16.79 7.07
N ARG A 87 26.96 -16.35 7.57
CA ARG A 87 26.33 -16.92 8.76
C ARG A 87 25.83 -18.35 8.53
N ALA A 88 25.32 -18.66 7.33
CA ALA A 88 25.01 -20.04 6.94
C ALA A 88 26.26 -20.92 6.97
N LYS A 89 27.40 -20.45 6.42
CA LYS A 89 28.68 -21.18 6.45
C LYS A 89 29.22 -21.39 7.87
N GLU A 90 29.09 -20.42 8.77
CA GLU A 90 29.43 -20.61 10.19
C GLU A 90 28.57 -21.70 10.85
N LEU A 91 27.27 -21.71 10.57
CA LEU A 91 26.33 -22.68 11.14
C LEU A 91 26.51 -24.09 10.56
N ASP A 92 26.74 -24.22 9.25
CA ASP A 92 27.11 -25.49 8.60
C ASP A 92 28.46 -26.01 9.16
N ALA A 93 29.49 -25.17 9.29
CA ALA A 93 30.80 -25.58 9.82
C ALA A 93 30.75 -25.96 11.32
N ALA A 94 29.97 -25.24 12.13
CA ALA A 94 29.73 -25.61 13.53
C ALA A 94 28.98 -26.95 13.65
N PHE A 95 28.04 -27.21 12.74
CA PHE A 95 27.31 -28.47 12.66
C PHE A 95 28.19 -29.64 12.21
N GLU A 96 29.06 -29.46 11.21
CA GLU A 96 30.03 -30.47 10.79
C GLU A 96 31.07 -30.79 11.88
N ALA A 97 31.50 -29.81 12.67
CA ALA A 97 32.49 -30.00 13.72
C ALA A 97 31.98 -30.72 14.99
N THR A 98 30.66 -30.76 15.22
CA THR A 98 30.07 -31.21 16.50
C THR A 98 28.86 -32.13 16.37
N GLY A 99 28.22 -32.18 15.21
CA GLY A 99 26.91 -32.81 15.01
C GLY A 99 25.73 -32.05 15.62
N GLN A 100 25.93 -30.88 16.24
CA GLN A 100 24.88 -30.11 16.92
C GLN A 100 25.06 -28.59 16.76
N LEU A 101 24.00 -27.89 16.35
CA LEU A 101 23.99 -26.43 16.33
C LEU A 101 23.99 -25.88 17.76
N SER A 102 25.14 -25.35 18.21
CA SER A 102 25.33 -24.86 19.57
C SER A 102 24.66 -23.48 19.79
N GLY A 103 23.38 -23.48 20.12
CA GLY A 103 22.61 -22.29 20.50
C GLY A 103 21.12 -22.61 20.71
N PRO A 104 20.34 -21.72 21.34
CA PRO A 104 18.92 -21.93 21.55
C PRO A 104 18.14 -21.77 20.23
N LEU A 105 17.93 -22.88 19.53
CA LEU A 105 17.00 -22.95 18.39
C LEU A 105 15.54 -22.92 18.87
N PRO A 106 14.67 -22.05 18.32
CA PRO A 106 13.23 -22.19 18.47
C PRO A 106 12.75 -23.50 17.81
N ALA A 107 11.96 -24.28 18.53
CA ALA A 107 11.49 -25.59 18.10
C ALA A 107 9.98 -25.59 17.74
N PRO A 108 9.48 -26.56 16.95
CA PRO A 108 10.13 -27.20 15.80
C PRO A 108 9.22 -27.23 14.55
N VAL A 109 9.80 -27.42 13.35
CA VAL A 109 9.07 -27.61 12.07
C VAL A 109 9.67 -28.83 11.32
N PRO A 110 8.89 -29.65 10.60
CA PRO A 110 9.36 -30.95 10.09
C PRO A 110 10.55 -30.91 9.09
N PRO A 111 11.42 -31.94 9.09
CA PRO A 111 12.72 -31.90 8.41
C PRO A 111 12.66 -32.29 6.91
N THR A 112 12.16 -31.39 6.05
CA THR A 112 12.32 -31.53 4.57
C THR A 112 12.62 -30.23 3.81
N ARG A 113 12.55 -29.04 4.44
CA ARG A 113 12.83 -27.75 3.76
C ARG A 113 13.70 -26.79 4.61
N TYR A 114 15.01 -27.05 4.64
CA TYR A 114 16.02 -26.18 5.27
C TYR A 114 17.21 -25.98 4.34
N ARG A 115 17.55 -24.71 4.01
CA ARG A 115 18.95 -24.22 3.89
C ARG A 115 19.18 -22.71 3.61
N LEU A 116 18.16 -21.86 3.43
CA LEU A 116 18.38 -20.39 3.39
C LEU A 116 17.46 -19.54 4.30
N GLY A 117 16.18 -19.90 4.47
CA GLY A 117 15.19 -18.97 5.04
C GLY A 117 15.39 -18.49 6.49
N LEU A 118 16.03 -19.28 7.35
CA LEU A 118 16.11 -18.96 8.79
C LEU A 118 17.23 -18.00 9.19
N SER A 119 18.21 -17.70 8.33
CA SER A 119 19.34 -16.82 8.71
C SER A 119 18.97 -15.32 8.77
N LEU A 120 17.78 -14.95 8.29
CA LEU A 120 17.42 -13.55 7.99
C LEU A 120 16.62 -12.87 9.12
N MET A 121 15.97 -13.64 10.00
CA MET A 121 15.05 -13.12 11.03
C MET A 121 15.71 -12.64 12.34
N LEU A 122 17.04 -12.69 12.44
CA LEU A 122 17.79 -12.39 13.67
C LEU A 122 18.67 -11.12 13.56
N VAL A 123 18.51 -10.35 12.49
CA VAL A 123 19.38 -9.24 12.09
C VAL A 123 18.52 -7.99 11.89
N GLY A 124 18.91 -6.86 12.47
CA GLY A 124 18.18 -5.59 12.32
C GLY A 124 18.25 -5.05 10.88
N VAL A 125 17.32 -4.15 10.50
CA VAL A 125 17.19 -3.75 9.08
C VAL A 125 18.46 -3.11 8.52
N THR A 126 19.15 -2.23 9.26
CA THR A 126 20.45 -1.67 8.82
C THR A 126 21.64 -2.28 9.56
N ASP A 127 21.47 -3.47 10.14
CA ASP A 127 22.38 -4.05 11.13
C ASP A 127 23.77 -4.38 10.54
N GLY A 128 24.79 -3.73 11.08
CA GLY A 128 26.15 -3.81 10.60
C GLY A 128 26.36 -3.18 9.21
N VAL A 129 25.47 -2.31 8.72
CA VAL A 129 25.67 -1.57 7.46
C VAL A 129 26.50 -0.31 7.77
N PRO A 130 27.67 -0.12 7.13
CA PRO A 130 28.49 1.09 7.35
C PRO A 130 27.83 2.29 6.67
N ILE A 131 27.50 3.32 7.46
CA ILE A 131 26.89 4.57 6.97
C ILE A 131 27.78 5.76 7.34
N SER A 132 27.98 6.66 6.38
CA SER A 132 28.67 7.94 6.56
C SER A 132 27.67 9.08 6.75
N LEU A 133 28.04 10.07 7.58
CA LEU A 133 27.18 11.20 7.90
C LEU A 133 27.88 12.54 7.66
N LYS A 134 27.19 13.47 7.02
CA LYS A 134 27.62 14.87 6.91
C LYS A 134 27.95 15.46 8.30
N ASP A 135 29.02 16.27 8.41
CA ASP A 135 29.30 17.09 9.62
C ASP A 135 28.24 18.18 9.80
N GLN A 136 27.09 17.76 10.28
CA GLN A 136 25.89 18.53 10.58
C GLN A 136 24.95 17.75 11.52
N PHE A 137 24.91 16.43 11.36
CA PHE A 137 24.15 15.52 12.22
C PHE A 137 24.86 15.36 13.58
N ASP A 138 24.29 15.97 14.62
CA ASP A 138 24.70 15.79 16.02
C ASP A 138 24.68 14.29 16.39
N ILE A 139 25.78 13.82 16.99
CA ILE A 139 25.98 12.45 17.52
C ILE A 139 26.50 12.63 18.94
N LYS A 140 25.92 11.95 19.91
CA LYS A 140 26.19 12.17 21.34
C LYS A 140 27.68 11.98 21.66
N ASP A 141 28.19 12.86 22.53
CA ASP A 141 29.57 12.88 23.05
C ASP A 141 30.67 13.08 21.97
N THR A 142 30.30 13.44 20.73
CA THR A 142 31.24 13.78 19.64
C THR A 142 31.32 15.28 19.36
N GLU A 143 32.42 15.73 18.75
CA GLU A 143 32.59 17.14 18.32
C GLU A 143 31.97 17.39 16.94
N LEU A 144 31.18 18.45 16.82
CA LEU A 144 30.47 18.86 15.59
C LEU A 144 30.86 20.28 15.17
N THR A 145 31.32 20.49 13.93
CA THR A 145 31.81 21.81 13.48
C THR A 145 30.89 22.52 12.49
N MET A 146 30.21 21.78 11.62
CA MET A 146 29.41 22.31 10.51
C MET A 146 30.19 23.30 9.62
N GLY A 147 31.51 23.11 9.52
CA GLY A 147 32.42 23.97 8.77
C GLY A 147 32.70 25.34 9.41
N TYR A 148 32.14 25.66 10.57
CA TYR A 148 32.50 26.84 11.36
C TYR A 148 33.72 26.54 12.24
N ALA A 149 34.73 27.42 12.21
CA ALA A 149 35.76 27.39 13.24
C ALA A 149 35.18 27.73 14.61
N ALA A 150 34.13 28.56 14.69
CA ALA A 150 33.46 28.96 15.93
C ALA A 150 32.86 27.79 16.75
N TYR A 151 32.69 26.60 16.15
CA TYR A 151 32.21 25.40 16.83
C TYR A 151 33.33 24.38 17.15
N LEU A 152 34.61 24.74 16.97
CA LEU A 152 35.73 23.91 17.44
C LEU A 152 35.65 23.67 18.95
N GLY A 153 35.73 22.39 19.35
CA GLY A 153 35.54 21.93 20.73
C GLY A 153 34.07 21.83 21.18
N ARG A 154 33.09 22.09 20.31
CA ARG A 154 31.66 21.93 20.64
C ARG A 154 31.26 20.46 20.60
N ILE A 155 31.07 19.86 21.78
CA ILE A 155 30.56 18.49 21.91
C ILE A 155 29.02 18.48 21.87
N SER A 156 28.45 17.63 21.01
CA SER A 156 27.01 17.39 20.92
C SER A 156 26.52 16.60 22.15
N LYS A 157 25.67 17.21 22.99
CA LYS A 157 25.14 16.62 24.23
C LYS A 157 24.15 15.46 24.03
N ARG A 158 23.76 15.19 22.77
CA ARG A 158 22.79 14.19 22.33
C ARG A 158 23.00 13.88 20.85
N ASP A 159 22.40 12.80 20.40
CA ASP A 159 22.16 12.55 18.98
C ASP A 159 21.05 13.48 18.45
N CYS A 160 21.08 13.79 17.15
CA CYS A 160 19.90 14.23 16.42
C CYS A 160 19.00 13.03 16.07
N ALA A 161 17.72 13.27 15.84
CA ALA A 161 16.70 12.24 15.65
C ALA A 161 17.09 11.14 14.66
N LEU A 162 17.64 11.51 13.50
CA LEU A 162 18.06 10.58 12.46
C LEU A 162 19.23 9.67 12.89
N VAL A 163 20.15 10.17 13.72
CA VAL A 163 21.26 9.39 14.27
C VAL A 163 20.74 8.35 15.26
N SER A 164 19.83 8.75 16.17
CA SER A 164 19.18 7.81 17.10
C SER A 164 18.44 6.69 16.38
N MET A 165 17.78 6.99 15.25
CA MET A 165 17.12 5.99 14.41
C MET A 165 18.10 5.02 13.75
N LEU A 166 19.15 5.53 13.11
CA LEU A 166 20.15 4.69 12.44
C LEU A 166 20.85 3.75 13.43
N ILE A 167 21.22 4.25 14.62
CA ILE A 167 21.78 3.42 15.70
C ILE A 167 20.76 2.37 16.18
N SER A 168 19.50 2.77 16.36
CA SER A 168 18.42 1.86 16.80
C SER A 168 18.09 0.77 15.76
N ALA A 169 18.34 1.03 14.48
CA ALA A 169 18.22 0.07 13.39
C ALA A 169 19.51 -0.72 13.11
N GLY A 170 20.55 -0.56 13.95
CA GLY A 170 21.81 -1.32 13.90
C GLY A 170 22.88 -0.79 12.93
N ALA A 171 22.70 0.40 12.34
CA ALA A 171 23.67 0.97 11.42
C ALA A 171 25.01 1.32 12.10
N VAL A 172 26.11 1.06 11.41
CA VAL A 172 27.47 1.37 11.89
C VAL A 172 27.86 2.75 11.37
N LEU A 173 27.65 3.76 12.21
CA LEU A 173 28.06 5.14 11.96
C LEU A 173 29.58 5.26 12.14
N HIS A 174 30.33 5.17 11.04
CA HIS A 174 31.78 4.97 11.08
C HIS A 174 32.60 6.26 10.88
N CYS A 175 32.05 7.29 10.23
CA CYS A 175 32.73 8.57 10.05
C CYS A 175 31.76 9.76 9.90
N ARG A 176 32.32 10.97 10.03
CA ARG A 176 31.70 12.21 9.53
C ARG A 176 32.45 12.75 8.31
N THR A 177 31.73 13.29 7.33
CA THR A 177 32.34 13.88 6.12
C THR A 177 32.34 15.41 6.12
N ASN A 178 33.31 15.97 5.38
CA ASN A 178 33.61 17.41 5.35
C ASN A 178 32.55 18.24 4.61
N VAL A 179 32.32 19.48 5.08
CA VAL A 179 31.29 20.41 4.59
C VAL A 179 31.89 21.80 4.26
N PRO A 180 31.24 22.66 3.45
CA PRO A 180 31.65 24.05 3.27
C PRO A 180 31.50 24.86 4.56
N GLN A 181 32.23 25.98 4.64
CA GLN A 181 32.00 26.98 5.68
C GLN A 181 30.52 27.40 5.65
N THR A 182 29.85 27.36 6.81
CA THR A 182 28.41 27.64 7.00
C THR A 182 27.45 26.77 6.19
N MET A 183 27.97 25.79 5.44
CA MET A 183 27.30 25.05 4.37
C MET A 183 26.75 25.86 3.17
N MET A 184 26.80 27.19 3.18
CA MET A 184 26.16 28.05 2.17
C MET A 184 27.09 28.39 1.00
N ILE A 185 27.88 27.41 0.54
CA ILE A 185 28.78 27.52 -0.61
C ILE A 185 28.61 26.27 -1.49
N SER A 186 28.67 26.44 -2.81
CA SER A 186 28.59 25.35 -3.80
C SER A 186 29.86 24.51 -3.93
N ASP A 187 30.85 24.73 -3.05
CA ASP A 187 32.19 24.16 -3.09
C ASP A 187 32.64 23.78 -1.67
N THR A 188 33.12 22.56 -1.48
CA THR A 188 33.37 21.98 -0.13
C THR A 188 34.70 22.44 0.46
N LEU A 189 34.75 23.69 0.92
CA LEU A 189 35.90 24.34 1.56
C LEU A 189 35.49 25.02 2.89
N ASN A 190 36.28 24.82 3.94
CA ASN A 190 36.21 25.58 5.20
C ASN A 190 37.61 25.75 5.83
N HIS A 191 37.72 26.56 6.90
CA HIS A 191 38.99 26.82 7.59
C HIS A 191 39.40 25.75 8.64
N VAL A 192 38.49 24.85 9.01
CA VAL A 192 38.69 23.77 10.00
C VAL A 192 39.39 22.56 9.39
N PHE A 193 38.83 21.97 8.34
CA PHE A 193 39.33 20.76 7.68
C PHE A 193 39.97 21.02 6.31
N GLY A 194 39.72 22.18 5.70
CA GLY A 194 40.19 22.52 4.37
C GLY A 194 39.23 22.11 3.25
N ARG A 195 39.81 21.81 2.08
CA ARG A 195 39.12 21.51 0.82
C ARG A 195 38.92 20.01 0.60
N THR A 196 37.69 19.59 0.34
CA THR A 196 37.44 18.28 -0.31
C THR A 196 37.68 18.43 -1.82
N ARG A 197 38.36 17.46 -2.45
CA ARG A 197 38.59 17.38 -3.90
C ARG A 197 37.69 16.28 -4.50
N ASN A 198 37.30 16.39 -5.78
CA ASN A 198 36.55 15.33 -6.44
C ASN A 198 37.46 14.11 -6.69
N PRO A 199 37.03 12.87 -6.41
CA PRO A 199 37.89 11.70 -6.60
C PRO A 199 38.12 11.33 -8.07
N LEU A 200 37.24 11.71 -8.99
CA LEU A 200 37.39 11.43 -10.43
C LEU A 200 38.27 12.47 -11.14
N ASN A 201 38.34 13.70 -10.59
CA ASN A 201 39.36 14.67 -10.97
C ASN A 201 39.64 15.62 -9.80
N ARG A 202 40.80 15.46 -9.15
CA ARG A 202 41.19 16.23 -7.95
C ARG A 202 41.32 17.75 -8.18
N SER A 203 41.31 18.24 -9.42
CA SER A 203 41.25 19.67 -9.75
C SER A 203 39.82 20.23 -9.84
N LEU A 204 38.80 19.38 -9.72
CA LEU A 204 37.38 19.75 -9.72
C LEU A 204 36.76 19.62 -8.32
N THR A 205 35.69 20.37 -8.07
CA THR A 205 34.94 20.24 -6.80
C THR A 205 34.09 18.96 -6.78
N PRO A 206 33.94 18.28 -5.63
CA PRO A 206 32.90 17.26 -5.44
C PRO A 206 31.51 17.91 -5.27
N GLY A 207 31.44 19.23 -5.13
CA GLY A 207 30.22 20.02 -5.19
C GLY A 207 29.46 20.14 -3.86
N GLY A 208 28.85 21.32 -3.67
CA GLY A 208 27.83 21.58 -2.64
C GLY A 208 28.24 21.29 -1.21
N SER A 209 27.23 21.14 -0.34
CA SER A 209 27.44 20.93 1.09
C SER A 209 27.49 19.48 1.57
N SER A 210 27.30 18.50 0.68
CA SER A 210 27.59 17.08 0.94
C SER A 210 28.64 16.50 -0.02
N GLY A 211 29.54 17.33 -0.55
CA GLY A 211 30.68 16.88 -1.36
C GLY A 211 31.65 15.96 -0.61
N GLY A 212 31.66 15.99 0.72
CA GLY A 212 32.31 14.98 1.56
C GLY A 212 31.71 13.57 1.37
N GLU A 213 30.39 13.43 1.46
CA GLU A 213 29.68 12.17 1.16
C GLU A 213 29.92 11.74 -0.29
N GLY A 214 29.72 12.65 -1.25
CA GLY A 214 29.90 12.35 -2.67
C GLY A 214 31.30 11.83 -3.01
N ALA A 215 32.34 12.41 -2.41
CA ALA A 215 33.71 11.93 -2.58
C ALA A 215 33.94 10.56 -1.91
N LEU A 216 33.47 10.37 -0.67
CA LEU A 216 33.70 9.13 0.08
C LEU A 216 32.98 7.91 -0.54
N ILE A 217 31.72 8.08 -0.95
CA ILE A 217 30.92 7.01 -1.55
C ILE A 217 31.48 6.63 -2.92
N ARG A 218 31.94 7.60 -3.73
CA ARG A 218 32.58 7.32 -5.02
C ARG A 218 33.95 6.66 -4.87
N MET A 219 34.66 6.93 -3.77
CA MET A 219 35.86 6.19 -3.35
C MET A 219 35.56 4.84 -2.68
N LYS A 220 34.29 4.41 -2.63
CA LYS A 220 33.81 3.16 -2.02
C LYS A 220 34.13 2.98 -0.53
N GLY A 221 34.53 4.07 0.15
CA GLY A 221 34.72 4.10 1.60
C GLY A 221 33.41 4.12 2.41
N SER A 222 32.27 4.24 1.73
CA SER A 222 30.93 4.11 2.29
C SER A 222 29.98 3.64 1.19
N ILE A 223 29.06 2.70 1.47
CA ILE A 223 28.05 2.25 0.48
C ILE A 223 26.86 3.21 0.42
N LEU A 224 26.55 3.87 1.54
CA LEU A 224 25.39 4.71 1.75
C LEU A 224 25.77 5.85 2.70
N GLY A 225 25.60 7.09 2.24
CA GLY A 225 25.85 8.30 3.04
C GLY A 225 24.63 9.19 3.17
N VAL A 226 24.57 9.99 4.22
CA VAL A 226 23.45 10.90 4.48
C VAL A 226 23.88 12.35 4.34
N GLY A 227 23.23 13.06 3.42
CA GLY A 227 23.40 14.48 3.19
C GLY A 227 22.19 15.32 3.62
N THR A 228 22.26 16.62 3.34
CA THR A 228 21.11 17.54 3.46
C THR A 228 21.03 18.49 2.27
N ASP A 229 19.82 18.87 1.86
CA ASP A 229 19.57 19.59 0.61
C ASP A 229 18.61 20.78 0.80
N ILE A 230 19.19 21.97 0.98
CA ILE A 230 18.47 23.26 0.99
C ILE A 230 18.54 24.00 -0.37
N GLY A 231 19.44 23.58 -1.27
CA GLY A 231 19.69 24.25 -2.57
C GLY A 231 20.33 23.36 -3.65
N GLY A 232 20.20 22.03 -3.53
CA GLY A 232 20.89 21.04 -4.37
C GLY A 232 21.99 20.26 -3.69
N SER A 233 22.14 20.37 -2.37
CA SER A 233 23.30 19.82 -1.67
C SER A 233 23.33 18.29 -1.49
N ILE A 234 22.30 17.54 -1.88
CA ILE A 234 22.38 16.09 -2.10
C ILE A 234 22.63 15.82 -3.60
N ARG A 235 21.87 16.49 -4.48
CA ARG A 235 21.86 16.21 -5.92
C ARG A 235 23.13 16.64 -6.66
N ILE A 236 23.70 17.80 -6.35
CA ILE A 236 24.92 18.31 -7.00
C ILE A 236 26.11 17.37 -6.72
N PRO A 237 26.40 16.94 -5.46
CA PRO A 237 27.43 15.92 -5.22
C PRO A 237 27.15 14.59 -5.93
N SER A 238 25.89 14.13 -5.93
CA SER A 238 25.53 12.90 -6.65
C SER A 238 25.80 13.01 -8.15
N SER A 239 25.50 14.15 -8.78
CA SER A 239 25.87 14.41 -10.18
C SER A 239 27.38 14.42 -10.38
N PHE A 240 28.11 15.20 -9.58
CA PHE A 240 29.54 15.47 -9.78
C PHE A 240 30.43 14.26 -9.46
N CYS A 241 29.96 13.34 -8.61
CA CYS A 241 30.66 12.11 -8.24
C CYS A 241 30.07 10.84 -8.88
N GLY A 242 29.02 10.95 -9.70
CA GLY A 242 28.47 9.81 -10.44
C GLY A 242 27.77 8.79 -9.53
N LEU A 243 26.85 9.28 -8.71
CA LEU A 243 26.08 8.53 -7.71
C LEU A 243 24.58 8.78 -7.89
N CYS A 244 23.77 7.90 -7.32
CA CYS A 244 22.36 8.17 -7.04
C CYS A 244 22.25 9.10 -5.81
N GLY A 245 21.18 9.88 -5.73
CA GLY A 245 20.88 10.65 -4.52
C GLY A 245 19.50 11.29 -4.54
N LEU A 246 18.83 11.31 -3.38
CA LEU A 246 17.43 11.73 -3.23
C LEU A 246 17.30 12.94 -2.30
N ARG A 247 16.85 14.06 -2.85
CA ARG A 247 16.27 15.18 -2.09
C ARG A 247 14.82 14.81 -1.74
N THR A 248 14.52 14.65 -0.47
CA THR A 248 13.15 14.37 0.03
C THR A 248 12.34 15.67 0.19
N THR A 249 11.02 15.60 0.25
CA THR A 249 10.20 16.72 0.72
C THR A 249 10.44 16.98 2.20
N THR A 250 10.30 18.23 2.62
CA THR A 250 10.41 18.60 4.03
C THR A 250 9.53 17.73 4.93
N ARG A 251 10.08 17.35 6.09
CA ARG A 251 9.42 16.55 7.15
C ARG A 251 9.24 15.05 6.83
N ARG A 252 9.81 14.53 5.74
CA ARG A 252 9.89 13.07 5.45
C ARG A 252 10.96 12.36 6.26
N VAL A 253 12.21 12.77 6.10
CA VAL A 253 13.34 12.26 6.89
C VAL A 253 13.51 13.21 8.08
N PRO A 254 13.65 12.69 9.32
CA PRO A 254 13.69 13.53 10.51
C PRO A 254 14.93 14.43 10.53
N TYR A 255 14.74 15.64 11.06
CA TYR A 255 15.74 16.69 11.13
C TYR A 255 15.93 17.21 12.57
N GLY A 256 15.08 16.73 13.50
CA GLY A 256 15.07 17.10 14.91
C GLY A 256 16.45 17.13 15.55
N PHE A 257 16.83 18.32 16.03
CA PHE A 257 18.11 18.63 16.68
C PHE A 257 19.37 18.57 15.80
N ALA A 258 19.26 18.36 14.48
CA ALA A 258 20.40 18.57 13.58
C ALA A 258 20.74 20.07 13.48
N THR A 259 22.02 20.41 13.58
CA THR A 259 22.47 21.81 13.59
C THR A 259 22.27 22.50 12.23
N ASN A 260 22.02 23.81 12.22
CA ASN A 260 21.78 24.60 11.00
C ASN A 260 22.31 26.03 11.14
N SER A 261 22.82 26.62 10.05
CA SER A 261 23.36 27.99 9.98
C SER A 261 22.30 29.10 10.00
N MET A 262 21.03 28.75 9.76
CA MET A 262 19.88 29.66 9.72
C MET A 262 18.71 28.99 10.46
N LEU A 263 18.87 28.71 11.76
CA LEU A 263 17.89 27.95 12.53
C LEU A 263 16.64 28.79 12.79
N GLY A 264 15.48 28.31 12.33
CA GLY A 264 14.21 29.04 12.38
C GLY A 264 13.80 29.68 11.05
N GLN A 265 14.62 29.59 10.00
CA GLN A 265 14.21 29.92 8.63
C GLN A 265 13.31 28.81 8.03
N GLU A 266 12.06 28.76 8.49
CA GLU A 266 11.04 27.80 8.03
C GLU A 266 10.49 28.10 6.62
N ALA A 267 10.83 29.25 5.99
CA ALA A 267 10.26 29.60 4.69
C ALA A 267 10.82 28.75 3.53
N VAL A 268 12.08 28.31 3.61
CA VAL A 268 12.65 27.26 2.74
C VAL A 268 13.48 26.30 3.59
N PRO A 269 12.85 25.28 4.18
CA PRO A 269 13.54 24.36 5.08
C PRO A 269 14.60 23.50 4.39
N SER A 270 15.61 23.11 5.16
CA SER A 270 16.55 22.05 4.81
C SER A 270 15.92 20.67 5.03
N VAL A 271 16.32 19.69 4.23
CA VAL A 271 15.84 18.30 4.30
C VAL A 271 17.01 17.34 4.35
N ALA A 272 16.84 16.17 4.97
CA ALA A 272 17.83 15.09 4.95
C ALA A 272 17.50 14.02 3.89
N GLY A 273 18.51 13.30 3.41
CA GLY A 273 18.32 12.24 2.42
C GLY A 273 19.62 11.53 2.01
N PRO A 274 19.49 10.38 1.32
CA PRO A 274 20.62 9.51 0.98
C PRO A 274 21.38 9.94 -0.27
N LEU A 275 22.68 9.62 -0.27
CA LEU A 275 23.53 9.45 -1.45
C LEU A 275 23.99 7.98 -1.45
N ALA A 276 23.97 7.31 -2.60
CA ALA A 276 24.38 5.91 -2.72
C ALA A 276 24.80 5.58 -4.17
N ARG A 277 25.41 4.41 -4.41
CA ARG A 277 25.75 3.99 -5.77
C ARG A 277 24.52 3.54 -6.57
N SER A 278 23.53 2.92 -5.92
CA SER A 278 22.29 2.44 -6.55
C SER A 278 21.03 3.11 -5.98
N PHE A 279 19.97 3.23 -6.80
CA PHE A 279 18.67 3.73 -6.32
C PHE A 279 17.98 2.79 -5.34
N ARG A 280 18.23 1.47 -5.44
CA ARG A 280 17.78 0.51 -4.43
C ARG A 280 18.30 0.85 -3.05
N SER A 281 19.59 1.19 -2.91
CA SER A 281 20.14 1.64 -1.63
C SER A 281 19.54 2.98 -1.14
N CYS A 282 19.14 3.89 -2.05
CA CYS A 282 18.36 5.08 -1.69
C CYS A 282 16.94 4.73 -1.20
N THR A 283 16.26 3.78 -1.87
CA THR A 283 14.96 3.22 -1.46
C THR A 283 15.07 2.50 -0.12
N TYR A 284 16.13 1.72 0.09
CA TYR A 284 16.42 0.98 1.31
C TYR A 284 16.54 1.93 2.51
N PHE A 285 17.32 2.99 2.36
CA PHE A 285 17.43 4.05 3.37
C PHE A 285 16.06 4.68 3.67
N LEU A 286 15.34 5.15 2.64
CA LEU A 286 14.05 5.81 2.86
C LEU A 286 13.05 4.86 3.52
N LYS A 287 13.00 3.60 3.07
CA LYS A 287 12.13 2.58 3.63
C LYS A 287 12.46 2.27 5.09
N SER A 288 13.74 2.09 5.41
CA SER A 288 14.21 1.84 6.79
C SER A 288 13.86 2.98 7.74
N ILE A 289 14.00 4.24 7.30
CA ILE A 289 13.67 5.42 8.10
C ILE A 289 12.15 5.59 8.27
N LEU A 290 11.37 5.44 7.20
CA LEU A 290 9.93 5.64 7.26
C LEU A 290 9.21 4.51 8.02
N ASP A 291 9.59 3.25 7.80
CA ASP A 291 8.96 2.10 8.47
C ASP A 291 9.36 1.95 9.95
N ALA A 292 10.50 2.52 10.36
CA ALA A 292 10.85 2.68 11.77
C ALA A 292 9.97 3.73 12.50
N ASP A 293 9.22 4.53 11.72
CA ASP A 293 8.40 5.67 12.13
C ASP A 293 9.20 6.78 12.82
N ALA A 294 9.60 7.73 11.98
CA ALA A 294 10.40 8.90 12.36
C ALA A 294 9.73 9.83 13.39
N SER A 295 8.40 9.79 13.54
CA SER A 295 7.70 10.67 14.50
C SER A 295 8.03 10.38 15.96
N LYS A 296 8.46 9.14 16.25
CA LYS A 296 8.99 8.73 17.57
C LYS A 296 10.28 9.45 17.96
N TYR A 297 11.01 10.01 16.99
CA TYR A 297 12.34 10.58 17.18
C TYR A 297 12.38 12.10 16.90
N ASP A 298 11.50 12.61 16.04
CA ASP A 298 11.37 14.04 15.72
C ASP A 298 9.90 14.47 15.67
N ALA A 299 9.52 15.41 16.54
CA ALA A 299 8.17 15.98 16.58
C ALA A 299 7.79 16.79 15.33
N ASN A 300 8.75 17.11 14.45
CA ASN A 300 8.49 17.70 13.14
C ASN A 300 8.47 16.68 12.00
N ALA A 301 8.84 15.42 12.21
CA ALA A 301 8.74 14.38 11.20
C ALA A 301 7.30 13.89 11.09
N LEU A 302 6.85 13.62 9.86
CA LEU A 302 5.51 13.09 9.61
C LEU A 302 5.51 11.57 9.87
N PRO A 303 4.48 11.00 10.52
CA PRO A 303 4.35 9.56 10.80
C PRO A 303 3.95 8.77 9.53
N PHE A 304 4.65 9.00 8.43
CA PHE A 304 4.41 8.32 7.16
C PHE A 304 5.35 7.12 7.05
N ALA A 305 4.80 5.90 7.12
CA ALA A 305 5.50 4.70 6.69
C ALA A 305 5.86 4.77 5.19
N PHE A 306 6.74 3.90 4.70
CA PHE A 306 7.12 3.89 3.30
C PHE A 306 5.92 3.49 2.44
N ASN A 307 5.48 4.38 1.55
CA ASN A 307 4.30 4.15 0.71
C ASN A 307 4.59 3.15 -0.41
N THR A 308 4.65 1.87 -0.03
CA THR A 308 4.91 0.73 -0.91
C THR A 308 3.87 0.64 -2.05
N ALA A 309 2.64 1.10 -1.82
CA ALA A 309 1.61 1.17 -2.86
C ALA A 309 1.92 2.23 -3.91
N ALA A 310 2.33 3.45 -3.52
CA ALA A 310 2.76 4.49 -4.44
C ALA A 310 4.07 4.13 -5.16
N TYR A 311 4.99 3.45 -4.46
CA TYR A 311 6.19 2.86 -5.04
C TYR A 311 5.84 1.86 -6.15
N ASP A 312 5.12 0.76 -5.83
CA ASP A 312 4.78 -0.27 -6.81
C ASP A 312 3.94 0.33 -7.98
N SER A 313 2.99 1.23 -7.69
CA SER A 313 2.13 1.91 -8.69
C SER A 313 2.89 2.85 -9.64
N ALA A 314 4.09 3.31 -9.27
CA ALA A 314 4.99 4.03 -10.16
C ALA A 314 6.06 3.11 -10.79
N ARG A 315 6.44 2.02 -10.12
CA ARG A 315 7.45 1.07 -10.61
C ARG A 315 6.98 0.39 -11.88
N SER A 316 5.78 -0.16 -11.87
CA SER A 316 5.18 -0.81 -13.05
C SER A 316 4.60 0.19 -14.05
N ARG A 317 5.14 1.41 -14.25
CA ARG A 317 4.59 2.50 -15.12
C ARG A 317 5.00 2.58 -16.62
N GLU A 318 5.18 1.46 -17.35
CA GLU A 318 4.58 1.10 -18.75
C GLU A 318 5.16 2.28 -19.65
N LYS A 319 4.45 3.41 -19.76
CA LYS A 319 4.67 4.55 -20.62
C LYS A 319 4.58 5.73 -19.68
N LEU A 320 5.72 6.02 -19.08
CA LEU A 320 5.92 7.28 -18.36
C LEU A 320 5.78 8.42 -19.35
N VAL A 321 5.34 9.58 -18.86
CA VAL A 321 5.48 10.83 -19.61
C VAL A 321 6.39 11.77 -18.84
N PHE A 322 7.49 12.17 -19.46
CA PHE A 322 8.45 13.11 -18.87
C PHE A 322 8.21 14.50 -19.43
N GLY A 323 8.17 15.50 -18.54
CA GLY A 323 8.30 16.89 -18.96
C GLY A 323 9.77 17.23 -19.14
N LEU A 324 10.19 17.58 -20.34
CA LEU A 324 11.56 18.01 -20.62
C LEU A 324 11.68 19.52 -20.39
N MET A 325 12.38 19.90 -19.33
CA MET A 325 12.83 21.29 -19.13
C MET A 325 14.33 21.36 -19.42
N PRO A 326 14.75 21.75 -20.64
CA PRO A 326 16.16 21.70 -21.05
C PRO A 326 17.01 22.77 -20.36
N HIS A 327 16.41 23.88 -19.93
CA HIS A 327 17.07 24.95 -19.19
C HIS A 327 16.11 25.71 -18.27
N ASP A 328 16.66 26.36 -17.24
CA ASP A 328 15.91 27.20 -16.28
C ASP A 328 15.74 28.67 -16.73
N HIS A 329 15.98 28.93 -18.02
CA HIS A 329 15.91 30.25 -18.69
C HIS A 329 16.88 31.32 -18.12
N ASN A 330 17.78 30.96 -17.20
CA ASN A 330 18.84 31.84 -16.70
C ASN A 330 20.21 31.43 -17.24
N VAL A 331 20.49 30.12 -17.23
CA VAL A 331 21.75 29.51 -17.68
C VAL A 331 21.42 28.26 -18.49
N GLN A 332 22.03 28.10 -19.66
CA GLN A 332 21.93 26.88 -20.46
C GLN A 332 22.93 25.83 -19.97
N PRO A 333 22.66 24.53 -20.16
CA PRO A 333 23.67 23.52 -19.91
C PRO A 333 24.76 23.56 -20.98
N VAL A 334 25.99 23.21 -20.60
CA VAL A 334 27.09 23.00 -21.55
C VAL A 334 26.88 21.72 -22.36
N ALA A 335 27.65 21.56 -23.44
CA ALA A 335 27.53 20.47 -24.41
C ALA A 335 27.32 19.05 -23.83
N PRO A 336 28.07 18.55 -22.81
CA PRO A 336 27.87 17.20 -22.28
C PRO A 336 26.51 17.02 -21.62
N VAL A 337 25.98 18.05 -20.96
CA VAL A 337 24.67 18.01 -20.31
C VAL A 337 23.55 18.13 -21.35
N LYS A 338 23.73 18.97 -22.38
CA LYS A 338 22.87 19.03 -23.57
C LYS A 338 22.86 17.68 -24.34
N ARG A 339 23.95 16.92 -24.33
CA ARG A 339 24.01 15.56 -24.89
C ARG A 339 23.32 14.54 -23.97
N ALA A 340 23.61 14.55 -22.66
CA ALA A 340 22.98 13.66 -21.67
C ALA A 340 21.45 13.71 -21.69
N LEU A 341 20.86 14.92 -21.79
CA LEU A 341 19.42 15.08 -21.97
C LEU A 341 18.92 14.41 -23.25
N ARG A 342 19.56 14.67 -24.40
CA ARG A 342 19.16 14.11 -25.70
C ARG A 342 19.27 12.58 -25.73
N GLU A 343 20.35 12.03 -25.19
CA GLU A 343 20.55 10.58 -25.06
C GLU A 343 19.49 9.95 -24.15
N THR A 344 19.15 10.60 -23.03
CA THR A 344 18.11 10.14 -22.11
C THR A 344 16.74 10.16 -22.77
N VAL A 345 16.35 11.27 -23.41
CA VAL A 345 15.09 11.41 -24.15
C VAL A 345 14.96 10.36 -25.25
N ALA A 346 16.01 10.13 -26.04
CA ALA A 346 16.01 9.13 -27.09
C ALA A 346 15.87 7.69 -26.56
N LYS A 347 16.53 7.36 -25.43
CA LYS A 347 16.37 6.06 -24.75
C LYS A 347 14.94 5.86 -24.25
N LEU A 348 14.39 6.84 -23.54
CA LEU A 348 13.01 6.80 -23.01
C LEU A 348 11.98 6.63 -24.15
N GLN A 349 12.15 7.37 -25.26
CA GLN A 349 11.30 7.24 -26.45
C GLN A 349 11.43 5.87 -27.13
N ALA A 350 12.63 5.28 -27.19
CA ALA A 350 12.84 3.93 -27.70
C ALA A 350 12.19 2.85 -26.80
N GLU A 351 12.11 3.08 -25.49
CA GLU A 351 11.35 2.26 -24.53
C GLU A 351 9.83 2.57 -24.53
N GLY A 352 9.33 3.32 -25.51
CA GLY A 352 7.91 3.64 -25.68
C GLY A 352 7.36 4.67 -24.68
N HIS A 353 8.22 5.25 -23.83
CA HIS A 353 7.86 6.35 -22.95
C HIS A 353 7.70 7.64 -23.77
N GLU A 354 6.93 8.59 -23.25
CA GLU A 354 6.71 9.88 -23.91
C GLU A 354 7.56 10.97 -23.26
N VAL A 355 7.97 11.95 -24.07
CA VAL A 355 8.63 13.16 -23.61
C VAL A 355 7.93 14.34 -24.25
N VAL A 356 7.36 15.23 -23.42
CA VAL A 356 6.73 16.49 -23.84
C VAL A 356 7.59 17.67 -23.40
N GLU A 357 7.46 18.81 -24.07
CA GLU A 357 8.13 20.04 -23.64
C GLU A 357 7.51 20.57 -22.33
N PHE A 358 8.36 21.07 -21.42
CA PHE A 358 7.94 21.77 -20.22
C PHE A 358 8.66 23.12 -20.13
N ASP A 359 7.95 24.19 -20.47
CA ASP A 359 8.50 25.54 -20.44
C ASP A 359 8.86 25.98 -19.01
N GLY A 360 10.13 26.30 -18.77
CA GLY A 360 10.60 26.79 -17.48
C GLY A 360 10.41 28.31 -17.30
N SER A 361 9.97 29.04 -18.33
CA SER A 361 10.04 30.51 -18.38
C SER A 361 9.33 31.22 -17.22
N ALA A 362 8.19 30.68 -16.79
CA ALA A 362 7.40 31.20 -15.67
C ALA A 362 8.12 31.14 -14.31
N TYR A 363 9.19 30.34 -14.20
CA TYR A 363 9.91 30.08 -12.95
C TYR A 363 11.35 30.62 -12.96
N LYS A 364 11.77 31.33 -14.00
CA LYS A 364 13.12 31.92 -14.11
C LYS A 364 13.53 32.71 -12.85
N ASP A 365 12.58 33.44 -12.24
CA ASP A 365 12.82 34.31 -11.09
C ASP A 365 12.78 33.55 -9.75
N ALA A 366 12.45 32.26 -9.75
CA ALA A 366 12.41 31.41 -8.55
C ALA A 366 13.75 31.36 -7.84
N ARG A 367 14.87 31.35 -8.57
CA ARG A 367 16.20 31.34 -7.92
C ARG A 367 16.48 32.64 -7.17
N ALA A 368 16.02 33.79 -7.68
CA ALA A 368 16.14 35.08 -7.01
C ALA A 368 15.25 35.17 -5.75
N LEU A 369 14.02 34.64 -5.80
CA LEU A 369 13.16 34.57 -4.62
C LEU A 369 13.77 33.67 -3.53
N LEU A 370 14.40 32.55 -3.91
CA LEU A 370 15.15 31.70 -2.98
C LEU A 370 16.33 32.44 -2.33
N ASP A 371 17.11 33.21 -3.10
CA ASP A 371 18.21 34.01 -2.53
C ASP A 371 17.68 35.09 -1.58
N ALA A 372 16.53 35.71 -1.86
CA ALA A 372 15.90 36.64 -0.94
C ALA A 372 15.53 35.97 0.41
N PHE A 373 15.08 34.71 0.41
CA PHE A 373 14.82 33.97 1.66
C PHE A 373 16.10 33.66 2.45
N PHE A 374 17.19 33.24 1.79
CA PHE A 374 18.49 33.00 2.43
C PHE A 374 19.21 34.28 2.88
N ARG A 375 18.63 35.45 2.63
CA ARG A 375 19.17 36.78 2.94
C ARG A 375 18.24 37.61 3.81
N ALA A 376 17.11 37.03 4.27
CA ALA A 376 16.06 37.75 4.96
C ALA A 376 16.46 38.25 6.37
N ASP A 377 17.40 37.58 7.03
CA ASP A 377 18.05 38.03 8.28
C ASP A 377 19.26 38.94 8.00
N GLY A 378 19.59 39.19 6.73
CA GLY A 378 20.83 39.83 6.29
C GLY A 378 22.09 39.02 6.55
N GLY A 379 22.00 37.71 6.84
CA GLY A 379 23.11 36.87 7.29
C GLY A 379 23.58 37.15 8.72
N GLU A 380 22.71 37.70 9.58
CA GLU A 380 22.98 38.00 10.99
C GLU A 380 23.32 36.76 11.83
N ASP A 381 22.68 35.60 11.60
CA ASP A 381 23.05 34.36 12.30
C ASP A 381 24.50 33.95 11.97
N ILE A 382 24.81 33.93 10.66
CA ILE A 382 26.14 33.63 10.13
C ILE A 382 27.18 34.65 10.63
N ARG A 383 26.78 35.91 10.79
CA ARG A 383 27.61 37.01 11.30
C ARG A 383 27.91 36.81 12.78
N ARG A 384 26.90 36.53 13.61
CA ARG A 384 27.04 36.33 15.07
C ARG A 384 27.96 35.16 15.40
N VAL A 385 27.74 34.00 14.79
CA VAL A 385 28.55 32.78 15.03
C VAL A 385 30.03 33.05 14.73
N ARG A 386 30.33 33.67 13.58
CA ARG A 386 31.72 33.94 13.17
C ARG A 386 32.36 35.09 13.96
N GLN A 387 31.61 36.14 14.28
CA GLN A 387 32.15 37.32 15.00
C GLN A 387 32.63 36.98 16.41
N ALA A 388 32.05 35.95 17.06
CA ALA A 388 32.51 35.45 18.36
C ALA A 388 34.01 35.10 18.40
N ILE A 389 34.60 34.73 17.26
CA ILE A 389 36.05 34.45 17.11
C ILE A 389 36.70 35.22 15.94
N GLY A 390 36.00 36.19 15.33
CA GLY A 390 36.50 36.92 14.15
C GLY A 390 36.92 36.02 12.98
N GLU A 391 36.21 34.91 12.73
CA GLU A 391 36.46 34.03 11.58
C GLU A 391 36.21 34.79 10.25
N PRO A 392 37.09 34.69 9.23
CA PRO A 392 36.87 35.35 7.94
C PRO A 392 35.80 34.61 7.11
N LEU A 393 35.14 35.31 6.18
CA LEU A 393 34.30 34.67 5.16
C LEU A 393 35.17 34.20 3.99
N LEU A 394 34.83 33.05 3.41
CA LEU A 394 35.40 32.61 2.13
C LEU A 394 34.88 33.46 0.94
N PRO A 395 35.67 33.70 -0.12
CA PRO A 395 35.32 34.64 -1.20
C PRO A 395 34.02 34.37 -1.99
N LEU A 396 33.47 33.15 -1.92
CA LEU A 396 32.21 32.77 -2.58
C LEU A 396 30.98 32.85 -1.64
N LEU A 397 31.19 33.09 -0.34
CA LEU A 397 30.15 33.08 0.68
C LEU A 397 29.51 34.47 0.84
N THR A 398 28.60 34.81 -0.07
CA THR A 398 28.05 36.18 -0.21
C THR A 398 26.81 36.46 0.65
N PHE A 399 26.40 35.59 1.56
CA PHE A 399 25.11 35.70 2.29
C PHE A 399 25.10 36.72 3.44
N ASP A 400 26.26 37.19 3.90
CA ASP A 400 26.35 38.29 4.87
C ASP A 400 26.16 39.65 4.18
N ASN A 401 24.95 40.22 4.27
CA ASN A 401 24.70 41.60 3.88
C ASN A 401 23.58 42.25 4.72
N PRO A 402 23.91 43.19 5.64
CA PRO A 402 22.91 43.93 6.44
C PRO A 402 21.83 44.65 5.62
N GLU A 403 22.13 45.03 4.37
CA GLU A 403 21.20 45.77 3.50
C GLU A 403 20.07 44.88 2.95
N THR A 404 20.20 43.55 3.06
CA THR A 404 19.20 42.60 2.56
C THR A 404 18.15 42.18 3.59
N VAL A 405 18.28 42.62 4.85
CA VAL A 405 17.33 42.36 5.95
C VAL A 405 15.90 42.67 5.53
N LYS A 406 14.99 41.74 5.77
CA LYS A 406 13.57 41.84 5.42
C LYS A 406 12.69 42.02 6.63
N THR A 407 11.75 42.96 6.53
CA THR A 407 10.66 43.09 7.50
C THR A 407 9.77 41.85 7.47
N THR A 408 9.11 41.54 8.58
CA THR A 408 8.14 40.42 8.66
C THR A 408 7.08 40.50 7.56
N TYR A 409 6.65 41.72 7.20
CA TYR A 409 5.70 41.95 6.11
C TYR A 409 6.27 41.58 4.73
N GLU A 410 7.51 41.94 4.43
CA GLU A 410 8.19 41.52 3.18
C GLU A 410 8.39 40.00 3.14
N VAL A 411 8.82 39.38 4.24
CA VAL A 411 8.95 37.92 4.33
C VAL A 411 7.59 37.24 4.09
N TRP A 412 6.49 37.80 4.60
CA TRP A 412 5.15 37.32 4.30
C TRP A 412 4.75 37.53 2.83
N GLN A 413 5.12 38.65 2.18
CA GLN A 413 4.85 38.84 0.75
C GLN A 413 5.67 37.87 -0.11
N MET A 414 6.92 37.61 0.28
CA MET A 414 7.77 36.58 -0.33
C MET A 414 7.21 35.18 -0.15
N GLN A 415 6.63 34.85 1.02
CA GLN A 415 5.95 33.56 1.22
C GLN A 415 4.68 33.45 0.37
N ARG A 416 3.87 34.51 0.26
CA ARG A 416 2.73 34.53 -0.68
C ARG A 416 3.17 34.36 -2.13
N HIS A 417 4.31 34.93 -2.53
CA HIS A 417 4.87 34.75 -3.87
C HIS A 417 5.39 33.32 -4.09
N LYS A 418 6.06 32.72 -3.08
CA LYS A 418 6.44 31.30 -3.09
C LYS A 418 5.21 30.41 -3.23
N GLU A 419 4.16 30.65 -2.47
CA GLU A 419 2.88 29.91 -2.55
C GLU A 419 2.25 30.05 -3.94
N GLN A 420 2.24 31.26 -4.52
CA GLN A 420 1.79 31.49 -5.90
C GLN A 420 2.64 30.71 -6.91
N LEU A 421 3.96 30.66 -6.77
CA LEU A 421 4.83 29.84 -7.63
C LEU A 421 4.61 28.34 -7.42
N GLN A 422 4.34 27.88 -6.19
CA GLN A 422 4.00 26.49 -5.91
C GLN A 422 2.66 26.09 -6.54
N GLN A 423 1.64 26.96 -6.47
CA GLN A 423 0.36 26.74 -7.14
C GLN A 423 0.49 26.85 -8.66
N ALA A 424 1.28 27.78 -9.19
CA ALA A 424 1.53 27.91 -10.63
C ALA A 424 2.31 26.73 -11.19
N PHE A 425 3.32 26.20 -10.47
CA PHE A 425 4.06 25.01 -10.86
C PHE A 425 3.18 23.76 -10.79
N LEU A 426 2.33 23.63 -9.77
CA LEU A 426 1.33 22.57 -9.72
C LEU A 426 0.32 22.69 -10.86
N ALA A 427 -0.16 23.89 -11.17
CA ALA A 427 -1.10 24.14 -12.25
C ALA A 427 -0.49 23.83 -13.63
N GLN A 428 0.76 24.22 -13.89
CA GLN A 428 1.45 23.87 -15.14
C GLN A 428 1.76 22.37 -15.22
N TRP A 429 2.21 21.75 -14.12
CA TRP A 429 2.38 20.30 -14.06
C TRP A 429 1.08 19.58 -14.44
N LEU A 430 -0.04 19.98 -13.84
CA LEU A 430 -1.35 19.41 -14.15
C LEU A 430 -1.80 19.73 -15.60
N SER A 431 -1.53 20.94 -16.10
CA SER A 431 -1.93 21.33 -17.47
C SER A 431 -1.20 20.55 -18.57
N THR A 432 -0.05 19.93 -18.29
CA THR A 432 0.60 19.01 -19.25
C THR A 432 -0.32 17.88 -19.71
N ALA A 433 -1.35 17.51 -18.93
CA ALA A 433 -2.42 16.59 -19.35
C ALA A 433 -3.09 16.95 -20.68
N SER A 434 -3.11 18.23 -21.06
CA SER A 434 -3.64 18.71 -22.34
C SER A 434 -2.72 18.45 -23.55
N VAL A 435 -1.46 18.07 -23.33
CA VAL A 435 -0.46 17.84 -24.38
C VAL A 435 0.20 16.46 -24.34
N THR A 436 0.02 15.64 -23.30
CA THR A 436 0.49 14.25 -23.31
C THR A 436 -0.48 13.33 -24.06
N SER A 437 0.06 12.39 -24.83
CA SER A 437 -0.69 11.31 -25.50
C SER A 437 -1.42 10.36 -24.54
N THR A 438 -1.13 10.46 -23.24
CA THR A 438 -1.81 9.67 -22.20
C THR A 438 -2.99 10.41 -21.55
N GLY A 439 -3.18 11.70 -21.83
CA GLY A 439 -4.17 12.55 -21.16
C GLY A 439 -3.85 12.84 -19.68
N ARG A 440 -2.62 12.53 -19.23
CA ARG A 440 -2.17 12.64 -17.84
C ARG A 440 -1.18 13.78 -17.68
N PRO A 441 -1.08 14.39 -16.49
CA PRO A 441 0.10 15.14 -16.09
C PRO A 441 1.36 14.29 -16.22
N ILE A 442 2.51 14.93 -16.47
CA ILE A 442 3.82 14.28 -16.46
C ILE A 442 4.07 13.50 -15.15
N ASP A 443 4.77 12.39 -15.25
CA ASP A 443 5.14 11.53 -14.10
C ASP A 443 6.36 12.07 -13.35
N ALA A 444 7.33 12.57 -14.11
CA ALA A 444 8.51 13.24 -13.60
C ALA A 444 8.89 14.40 -14.54
N LEU A 445 9.47 15.46 -13.99
CA LEU A 445 10.19 16.45 -14.79
C LEU A 445 11.61 15.95 -15.01
N LEU A 446 12.02 15.79 -16.27
CA LEU A 446 13.38 15.50 -16.68
C LEU A 446 14.10 16.82 -16.98
N CYS A 447 15.13 17.14 -16.20
CA CYS A 447 15.94 18.34 -16.40
C CYS A 447 17.40 18.13 -15.94
N PRO A 448 18.33 19.04 -16.25
CA PRO A 448 19.71 18.98 -15.75
C PRO A 448 19.78 19.04 -14.22
N VAL A 449 20.69 18.27 -13.59
CA VAL A 449 21.05 18.53 -12.17
C VAL A 449 21.77 19.87 -12.04
N SER A 450 22.69 20.15 -12.98
CA SER A 450 23.47 21.37 -13.06
C SER A 450 23.73 21.72 -14.52
N CYS A 451 24.10 22.96 -14.80
CA CYS A 451 24.54 23.41 -16.11
C CYS A 451 25.87 22.78 -16.55
N THR A 452 26.67 22.21 -15.64
CA THR A 452 27.99 21.61 -15.91
C THR A 452 28.18 20.26 -15.20
N PRO A 453 28.96 19.30 -15.76
CA PRO A 453 29.26 18.01 -15.10
C PRO A 453 30.01 18.15 -13.77
N ALA A 454 30.89 19.16 -13.68
CA ALA A 454 31.59 19.64 -12.49
C ALA A 454 32.25 21.00 -12.82
N TYR A 455 32.92 21.65 -11.87
CA TYR A 455 33.65 22.90 -12.13
C TYR A 455 34.94 23.04 -11.29
N VAL A 456 35.86 23.88 -11.78
CA VAL A 456 37.14 24.18 -11.11
C VAL A 456 36.89 25.09 -9.91
N PRO A 457 37.36 24.77 -8.70
CA PRO A 457 37.08 25.60 -7.53
C PRO A 457 37.54 27.06 -7.69
N GLY A 458 36.68 27.99 -7.27
CA GLY A 458 36.89 29.43 -7.46
C GLY A 458 36.33 29.98 -8.77
N THR A 459 35.97 29.14 -9.75
CA THR A 459 35.20 29.58 -10.92
C THR A 459 33.70 29.67 -10.60
N VAL A 460 32.93 30.11 -11.60
CA VAL A 460 31.52 30.44 -11.48
C VAL A 460 30.65 29.18 -11.48
N PHE A 461 29.65 29.15 -10.61
CA PHE A 461 28.65 28.09 -10.51
C PHE A 461 27.22 28.65 -10.50
N TRP A 462 26.27 27.83 -10.96
CA TRP A 462 24.86 28.17 -10.97
C TRP A 462 23.98 27.06 -10.36
N ALA A 463 23.15 27.46 -9.39
CA ALA A 463 22.30 26.58 -8.60
C ALA A 463 20.79 26.73 -8.90
N GLY A 464 20.41 27.34 -10.04
CA GLY A 464 19.00 27.54 -10.41
C GLY A 464 18.25 26.22 -10.55
N TYR A 465 18.77 25.34 -11.40
CA TYR A 465 18.34 23.95 -11.61
C TYR A 465 17.96 23.18 -10.35
N THR A 466 18.74 23.26 -9.27
CA THR A 466 18.39 22.57 -8.03
C THR A 466 17.53 23.40 -7.10
N GLY A 467 17.88 24.67 -6.92
CA GLY A 467 17.27 25.59 -5.96
C GLY A 467 15.80 25.88 -6.23
N MET A 468 15.38 25.93 -7.50
CA MET A 468 13.97 26.09 -7.86
C MET A 468 13.10 25.02 -7.18
N PHE A 469 13.55 23.76 -7.18
CA PHE A 469 12.82 22.65 -6.56
C PHE A 469 12.93 22.62 -5.02
N ASN A 470 13.93 23.28 -4.43
CA ASN A 470 13.96 23.53 -2.99
C ASN A 470 12.91 24.58 -2.57
N LEU A 471 12.83 25.71 -3.30
CA LEU A 471 11.83 26.74 -3.06
C LEU A 471 10.40 26.20 -3.21
N LEU A 472 10.17 25.35 -4.22
CA LEU A 472 8.89 24.70 -4.46
C LEU A 472 8.63 23.50 -3.52
N ASP A 473 9.63 23.07 -2.74
CA ASP A 473 9.63 21.90 -1.86
C ASP A 473 9.25 20.57 -2.57
N LEU A 474 9.79 20.34 -3.76
CA LEU A 474 9.55 19.13 -4.56
C LEU A 474 10.68 18.10 -4.36
N PRO A 475 10.39 16.78 -4.24
CA PRO A 475 11.42 15.77 -4.15
C PRO A 475 12.13 15.63 -5.49
N ALA A 476 13.42 15.33 -5.48
CA ALA A 476 14.24 15.31 -6.68
C ALA A 476 15.40 14.32 -6.57
N SER A 477 15.60 13.51 -7.61
CA SER A 477 16.59 12.42 -7.66
C SER A 477 17.62 12.67 -8.76
N ALA A 478 18.91 12.61 -8.45
CA ALA A 478 19.98 12.70 -9.43
C ALA A 478 20.30 11.32 -10.03
N VAL A 479 20.19 11.20 -11.36
CA VAL A 479 20.37 9.97 -12.15
C VAL A 479 21.59 10.15 -13.07
N PRO A 480 22.73 9.48 -12.81
CA PRO A 480 23.84 9.40 -13.76
C PRO A 480 23.43 8.68 -15.05
N VAL A 481 23.74 9.25 -16.23
CA VAL A 481 23.26 8.71 -17.53
C VAL A 481 24.32 8.58 -18.62
N THR A 482 25.42 9.33 -18.53
CA THR A 482 26.53 9.32 -19.51
C THR A 482 27.80 9.92 -18.87
N LEU A 483 28.96 9.85 -19.53
CA LEU A 483 30.22 10.50 -19.13
C LEU A 483 30.61 11.58 -20.15
N VAL A 484 31.43 12.56 -19.77
CA VAL A 484 31.98 13.57 -20.70
C VAL A 484 33.00 12.95 -21.67
N ASP A 485 32.84 13.22 -22.96
CA ASP A 485 33.80 12.90 -24.02
C ASP A 485 34.32 14.20 -24.68
N PRO A 486 35.60 14.60 -24.49
CA PRO A 486 36.17 15.83 -25.03
C PRO A 486 36.25 15.87 -26.57
N ASN A 487 35.96 14.77 -27.26
CA ASN A 487 35.89 14.75 -28.72
C ASN A 487 34.57 15.32 -29.26
N ILE A 488 33.47 15.18 -28.52
CA ILE A 488 32.12 15.57 -28.94
C ILE A 488 31.47 16.65 -28.05
N ASP A 489 31.93 16.79 -26.80
CA ASP A 489 31.36 17.71 -25.80
C ASP A 489 32.02 19.09 -25.77
N ARG A 490 32.59 19.54 -26.90
CA ARG A 490 33.31 20.81 -26.99
C ARG A 490 32.36 22.01 -26.85
N PRO A 491 32.86 23.19 -26.40
CA PRO A 491 32.08 24.43 -26.38
C PRO A 491 31.42 24.72 -27.73
N ASP A 492 30.14 25.10 -27.70
CA ASP A 492 29.32 25.34 -28.89
C ASP A 492 29.65 26.73 -29.49
N PRO A 493 30.25 26.82 -30.70
CA PRO A 493 30.61 28.11 -31.30
C PRO A 493 29.39 28.92 -31.77
N ALA A 494 28.19 28.35 -31.77
CA ALA A 494 26.93 29.04 -32.04
C ALA A 494 26.19 29.47 -30.75
N PHE A 495 26.75 29.20 -29.57
CA PHE A 495 26.17 29.57 -28.28
C PHE A 495 25.88 31.08 -28.18
N LYS A 496 24.75 31.40 -27.57
CA LYS A 496 24.35 32.76 -27.20
C LYS A 496 23.88 32.73 -25.74
N PRO A 497 24.49 33.50 -24.83
CA PRO A 497 24.13 33.48 -23.42
C PRO A 497 22.78 34.15 -23.17
N LEU A 498 21.97 33.57 -22.29
CA LEU A 498 20.71 34.13 -21.80
C LEU A 498 20.93 35.27 -20.78
N THR A 499 22.01 35.17 -20.00
CA THR A 499 22.39 36.13 -18.95
C THR A 499 23.91 36.26 -18.88
N ALA A 500 24.43 37.27 -18.15
CA ALA A 500 25.86 37.33 -17.82
C ALA A 500 26.35 36.06 -17.11
N LYS A 501 25.50 35.46 -16.25
CA LYS A 501 25.82 34.20 -15.56
C LYS A 501 25.93 33.01 -16.51
N ASP A 502 25.14 33.01 -17.60
CA ASP A 502 25.23 32.02 -18.68
C ASP A 502 26.55 32.17 -19.44
N ALA A 503 26.95 33.41 -19.75
CA ALA A 503 28.24 33.69 -20.40
C ALA A 503 29.43 33.18 -19.56
N GLU A 504 29.47 33.55 -18.27
CA GLU A 504 30.51 33.12 -17.33
C GLU A 504 30.60 31.58 -17.18
N VAL A 505 29.46 30.88 -17.16
CA VAL A 505 29.42 29.41 -17.04
C VAL A 505 29.98 28.72 -18.30
N HIS A 506 29.69 29.23 -19.50
CA HIS A 506 30.22 28.64 -20.74
C HIS A 506 31.67 29.09 -21.03
N GLU A 507 32.09 30.27 -20.57
CA GLU A 507 33.48 30.73 -20.63
C GLU A 507 34.41 29.89 -19.74
N THR A 508 33.95 29.50 -18.54
CA THR A 508 34.74 28.66 -17.61
C THR A 508 34.66 27.15 -17.88
N TYR A 509 33.95 26.73 -18.94
CA TYR A 509 33.81 25.32 -19.30
C TYR A 509 34.94 24.83 -20.24
N SER A 510 35.60 23.73 -19.86
CA SER A 510 36.52 22.98 -20.72
C SER A 510 36.14 21.50 -20.72
N ALA A 511 35.96 20.95 -21.92
CA ALA A 511 35.66 19.54 -22.11
C ALA A 511 36.86 18.65 -21.73
N GLU A 512 38.07 19.16 -21.91
CA GLU A 512 39.35 18.51 -21.58
C GLU A 512 39.54 18.39 -20.07
N ILE A 513 39.26 19.46 -19.30
CA ILE A 513 39.35 19.43 -17.83
C ILE A 513 38.23 18.54 -17.25
N THR A 514 37.03 18.56 -17.84
CA THR A 514 35.92 17.70 -17.39
C THR A 514 35.88 16.31 -18.04
N ALA A 515 36.90 15.90 -18.80
CA ALA A 515 36.89 14.62 -19.52
C ALA A 515 36.69 13.42 -18.57
N GLY A 516 35.84 12.48 -18.96
CA GLY A 516 35.49 11.31 -18.13
C GLY A 516 34.58 11.61 -16.93
N MET A 517 34.29 12.89 -16.62
CA MET A 517 33.40 13.23 -15.51
C MET A 517 31.97 12.71 -15.75
N PRO A 518 31.25 12.30 -14.68
CA PRO A 518 29.89 11.83 -14.78
C PRO A 518 28.93 12.97 -15.10
N VAL A 519 27.92 12.66 -15.91
CA VAL A 519 26.86 13.59 -16.30
C VAL A 519 25.52 13.00 -15.87
N ALA A 520 24.81 13.72 -15.01
CA ALA A 520 23.51 13.31 -14.49
C ALA A 520 22.39 14.26 -14.93
N VAL A 521 21.21 13.68 -15.11
CA VAL A 521 19.93 14.40 -15.15
C VAL A 521 19.30 14.31 -13.76
N GLN A 522 18.44 15.26 -13.38
CA GLN A 522 17.53 15.04 -12.26
C GLN A 522 16.13 14.72 -12.77
N LEU A 523 15.50 13.78 -12.07
CA LEU A 523 14.07 13.57 -12.12
C LEU A 523 13.46 14.32 -10.92
N ILE A 524 12.47 15.16 -11.17
CA ILE A 524 11.69 15.82 -10.12
C ILE A 524 10.37 15.06 -9.97
N GLY A 525 9.97 14.79 -8.74
CA GLY A 525 8.66 14.24 -8.39
C GLY A 525 7.72 15.30 -7.82
N ARG A 526 6.46 14.93 -7.58
CA ARG A 526 5.51 15.80 -6.85
C ARG A 526 5.77 15.77 -5.34
N ARG A 527 5.40 16.86 -4.65
CA ARG A 527 5.55 17.03 -3.19
C ARG A 527 4.99 15.82 -2.42
N TRP A 528 5.80 15.28 -1.51
CA TRP A 528 5.56 14.04 -0.74
C TRP A 528 5.37 12.75 -1.57
N ARG A 529 5.90 12.68 -2.81
CA ARG A 529 5.85 11.47 -3.66
C ARG A 529 7.24 10.90 -3.93
N GLU A 530 8.05 10.82 -2.87
CA GLU A 530 9.41 10.26 -2.90
C GLU A 530 9.41 8.82 -3.40
N GLU A 531 8.42 8.01 -3.01
CA GLU A 531 8.28 6.61 -3.43
C GLU A 531 7.95 6.49 -4.92
N GLU A 532 7.10 7.37 -5.46
CA GLU A 532 6.80 7.40 -6.89
C GLU A 532 8.06 7.78 -7.69
N LEU A 533 8.79 8.80 -7.21
CA LEU A 533 10.02 9.26 -7.83
C LEU A 533 11.15 8.22 -7.77
N LEU A 534 11.32 7.55 -6.63
CA LEU A 534 12.28 6.46 -6.47
C LEU A 534 11.93 5.29 -7.39
N ALA A 535 10.66 4.90 -7.48
CA ALA A 535 10.23 3.82 -8.35
C ALA A 535 10.38 4.12 -9.86
N ILE A 536 10.27 5.39 -10.25
CA ILE A 536 10.61 5.87 -11.60
C ILE A 536 12.12 5.84 -11.84
N ALA A 537 12.93 6.25 -10.86
CA ALA A 537 14.40 6.25 -10.95
C ALA A 537 15.03 4.84 -10.81
N GLU A 538 14.32 3.91 -10.15
CA GLU A 538 14.64 2.47 -10.05
C GLU A 538 14.19 1.66 -11.26
N ARG A 539 13.56 2.29 -12.26
CA ARG A 539 13.51 1.67 -13.59
C ARG A 539 14.96 1.47 -14.02
N PRO A 540 15.40 0.22 -14.28
CA PRO A 540 16.72 0.02 -14.83
C PRO A 540 16.79 0.74 -16.19
N CYS A 541 17.99 1.07 -16.65
CA CYS A 541 18.21 1.28 -18.10
C CYS A 541 18.18 -0.09 -18.83
N TYR A 542 17.07 -0.80 -18.62
CA TYR A 542 16.67 -2.11 -19.10
C TYR A 542 15.17 -2.28 -18.72
N THR A 543 14.29 -2.42 -19.72
CA THR A 543 12.93 -1.87 -19.66
C THR A 543 11.90 -2.62 -18.78
N PRO A 544 11.07 -1.91 -17.96
CA PRO A 544 9.91 -2.51 -17.24
C PRO A 544 8.50 -2.01 -17.70
N PRO A 545 7.43 -2.82 -17.57
CA PRO A 545 6.09 -2.59 -18.18
C PRO A 545 5.19 -1.57 -17.44
N PRO A 546 4.11 -1.04 -18.09
CA PRO A 546 2.82 0.35 -17.42
C PRO A 546 1.58 0.19 -16.48
N THR A 547 1.24 1.34 -15.83
CA THR A 547 0.28 1.51 -14.72
C THR A 547 -0.71 2.68 -14.94
N LEU A 548 -1.39 2.97 -13.83
CA LEU A 548 -2.55 3.75 -13.50
C LEU A 548 -2.23 5.16 -12.97
N THR A 549 -3.20 6.05 -13.12
CA THR A 549 -3.23 7.44 -12.62
C THR A 549 -4.67 7.98 -12.60
N LYS A 550 -4.86 9.19 -12.08
CA LYS A 550 -6.09 9.98 -12.03
C LYS A 550 -6.86 10.06 -13.35
N ASP A 551 -6.14 10.19 -14.46
CA ASP A 551 -6.73 10.52 -15.76
C ASP A 551 -6.88 9.25 -16.63
N ASN A 552 -5.91 8.32 -16.57
CA ASN A 552 -5.99 7.08 -17.34
C ASN A 552 -6.76 5.93 -16.64
N TRP A 553 -7.08 6.00 -15.33
CA TRP A 553 -7.68 4.83 -14.65
C TRP A 553 -9.02 4.40 -15.24
N ARG A 554 -9.83 5.33 -15.76
CA ARG A 554 -11.09 5.00 -16.44
C ARG A 554 -10.83 4.21 -17.73
N ALA A 555 -9.86 4.64 -18.54
CA ALA A 555 -9.41 3.91 -19.72
C ALA A 555 -8.73 2.57 -19.37
N ARG A 556 -8.02 2.48 -18.24
CA ARG A 556 -7.46 1.20 -17.73
C ARG A 556 -8.55 0.26 -17.23
N ALA A 557 -9.59 0.76 -16.58
CA ALA A 557 -10.77 -0.01 -16.20
C ALA A 557 -11.53 -0.50 -17.45
N GLU A 558 -11.65 0.32 -18.50
CA GLU A 558 -12.20 -0.09 -19.80
C GLU A 558 -11.33 -1.16 -20.48
N GLN A 559 -10.01 -0.99 -20.50
CA GLN A 559 -9.06 -1.98 -21.00
C GLN A 559 -9.12 -3.29 -20.19
N LYS A 560 -9.26 -3.21 -18.86
CA LYS A 560 -9.40 -4.36 -17.96
C LYS A 560 -10.71 -5.12 -18.21
N ARG A 561 -11.83 -4.40 -18.34
CA ARG A 561 -13.13 -4.98 -18.74
C ARG A 561 -13.03 -5.63 -20.12
N TRP A 562 -12.44 -4.95 -21.11
CA TRP A 562 -12.25 -5.50 -22.45
C TRP A 562 -11.37 -6.76 -22.45
N ALA A 563 -10.27 -6.76 -21.69
CA ALA A 563 -9.39 -7.91 -21.52
C ALA A 563 -10.15 -9.09 -20.88
N ARG A 564 -10.93 -8.83 -19.82
CA ARG A 564 -11.83 -9.82 -19.18
C ARG A 564 -12.84 -10.40 -20.18
N GLU A 565 -13.56 -9.57 -20.95
CA GLU A 565 -14.48 -10.07 -21.98
C GLU A 565 -13.76 -10.85 -23.09
N SER A 566 -12.52 -10.49 -23.41
CA SER A 566 -11.71 -11.21 -24.42
C SER A 566 -11.36 -12.64 -24.00
N LEU A 567 -11.31 -12.93 -22.70
CA LEU A 567 -11.07 -14.27 -22.14
C LEU A 567 -12.28 -15.21 -22.25
N ILE A 568 -13.47 -14.72 -22.61
CA ILE A 568 -14.63 -15.56 -22.92
C ILE A 568 -14.48 -16.10 -24.35
N PRO A 569 -14.38 -17.43 -24.56
CA PRO A 569 -14.29 -18.04 -25.89
C PRO A 569 -15.44 -17.61 -26.81
N GLN A 570 -15.17 -17.46 -28.11
CA GLN A 570 -16.15 -16.92 -29.07
C GLN A 570 -17.41 -17.79 -29.16
N GLU A 571 -17.25 -19.10 -29.01
CA GLU A 571 -18.28 -20.13 -28.97
C GLU A 571 -19.16 -20.11 -27.70
N TRP A 572 -18.75 -19.41 -26.64
CA TRP A 572 -19.52 -19.27 -25.38
C TRP A 572 -20.14 -17.86 -25.24
N ARG A 573 -20.12 -17.05 -26.30
CA ARG A 573 -20.73 -15.72 -26.31
C ARG A 573 -22.22 -15.80 -26.65
N LEU A 574 -23.05 -15.11 -25.87
CA LEU A 574 -24.50 -15.10 -26.04
C LEU A 574 -24.90 -14.31 -27.30
N SER A 575 -25.91 -14.82 -28.00
CA SER A 575 -26.54 -14.09 -29.11
C SER A 575 -27.32 -12.87 -28.62
N ALA A 576 -27.60 -11.92 -29.52
CA ALA A 576 -28.45 -10.78 -29.20
C ALA A 576 -29.86 -11.17 -28.72
N SER A 577 -30.39 -12.33 -29.15
CA SER A 577 -31.68 -12.86 -28.66
C SER A 577 -31.58 -13.43 -27.24
N LEU A 578 -30.49 -14.13 -26.90
CA LEU A 578 -30.26 -14.63 -25.55
C LEU A 578 -29.94 -13.50 -24.55
N LEU A 579 -29.22 -12.46 -24.99
CA LEU A 579 -29.01 -11.22 -24.22
C LEU A 579 -30.29 -10.39 -24.04
N ALA A 580 -31.28 -10.52 -24.94
CA ALA A 580 -32.60 -9.91 -24.77
C ALA A 580 -33.46 -10.73 -23.79
N LEU A 581 -33.51 -12.06 -23.94
CA LEU A 581 -34.16 -12.97 -22.98
C LEU A 581 -33.63 -12.77 -21.56
N GLY A 582 -32.32 -12.65 -21.41
CA GLY A 582 -31.65 -12.46 -20.12
C GLY A 582 -31.97 -11.14 -19.40
N ARG A 583 -32.73 -10.22 -20.02
CA ARG A 583 -33.29 -9.05 -19.33
C ARG A 583 -34.63 -9.33 -18.65
N THR A 584 -35.35 -10.37 -19.09
CA THR A 584 -36.67 -10.73 -18.57
C THR A 584 -36.66 -12.05 -17.80
N ASP A 585 -35.79 -12.98 -18.17
CA ASP A 585 -35.54 -14.24 -17.47
C ASP A 585 -34.05 -14.62 -17.63
N PRO A 586 -33.18 -14.21 -16.68
CA PRO A 586 -31.77 -14.59 -16.69
C PRO A 586 -31.52 -16.09 -16.57
N ARG A 587 -32.46 -16.86 -15.99
CA ARG A 587 -32.29 -18.29 -15.70
C ARG A 587 -32.59 -19.16 -16.92
N ALA A 588 -33.60 -18.80 -17.71
CA ALA A 588 -33.94 -19.49 -18.95
C ALA A 588 -32.81 -19.45 -20.01
N VAL A 589 -31.90 -18.46 -19.96
CA VAL A 589 -30.80 -18.32 -20.93
C VAL A 589 -29.89 -19.55 -20.95
N ALA A 590 -29.57 -20.15 -19.80
CA ALA A 590 -28.71 -21.33 -19.73
C ALA A 590 -29.35 -22.54 -20.43
N LEU A 591 -30.68 -22.70 -20.31
CA LEU A 591 -31.47 -23.77 -20.93
C LEU A 591 -31.68 -23.57 -22.45
N GLN A 592 -31.46 -22.36 -22.97
CA GLN A 592 -31.67 -22.01 -24.37
C GLN A 592 -30.36 -21.72 -25.14
N CYS A 593 -29.20 -21.75 -24.47
CA CYS A 593 -27.91 -21.57 -25.13
C CYS A 593 -27.45 -22.84 -25.84
N SER A 594 -26.91 -22.72 -27.06
CA SER A 594 -26.55 -23.88 -27.89
C SER A 594 -25.17 -24.49 -27.57
N PHE A 595 -24.49 -24.01 -26.52
CA PHE A 595 -23.13 -24.43 -26.17
C PHE A 595 -23.01 -25.13 -24.80
N LEU A 596 -24.09 -25.22 -24.01
CA LEU A 596 -24.21 -26.19 -22.92
C LEU A 596 -24.89 -27.46 -23.46
N SER A 597 -24.28 -28.61 -23.20
CA SER A 597 -24.91 -29.91 -23.43
C SER A 597 -25.80 -30.32 -22.25
N GLU A 598 -26.69 -31.29 -22.47
CA GLU A 598 -27.55 -31.87 -21.42
C GLU A 598 -26.73 -32.41 -20.24
N ARG A 599 -25.58 -33.05 -20.48
CA ARG A 599 -24.67 -33.52 -19.41
C ARG A 599 -24.07 -32.37 -18.61
N GLU A 600 -23.70 -31.27 -19.26
CA GLU A 600 -23.17 -30.08 -18.57
C GLU A 600 -24.26 -29.34 -17.79
N LEU A 601 -25.51 -29.32 -18.29
CA LEU A 601 -26.67 -28.83 -17.53
C LEU A 601 -26.94 -29.69 -16.29
N LEU A 602 -26.95 -31.02 -16.42
CA LEU A 602 -27.13 -31.96 -15.29
C LEU A 602 -26.03 -31.84 -14.23
N ILE A 603 -24.76 -31.67 -14.64
CA ILE A 603 -23.65 -31.41 -13.71
C ILE A 603 -23.86 -30.08 -12.96
N THR A 604 -24.28 -29.03 -13.68
CA THR A 604 -24.35 -27.68 -13.11
C THR A 604 -25.65 -27.37 -12.36
N GLU A 605 -26.72 -28.17 -12.52
CA GLU A 605 -27.95 -28.10 -11.71
C GLU A 605 -27.84 -28.80 -10.34
N LEU A 606 -26.70 -29.41 -9.99
CA LEU A 606 -26.49 -29.97 -8.65
C LEU A 606 -26.48 -28.87 -7.59
N ASP A 607 -27.41 -28.97 -6.63
CA ASP A 607 -27.52 -28.07 -5.47
C ASP A 607 -26.54 -28.42 -4.33
N GLU A 608 -26.05 -29.66 -4.28
CA GLU A 608 -25.29 -30.22 -3.15
C GLU A 608 -23.82 -30.48 -3.47
N LEU A 609 -22.94 -29.71 -2.83
CA LEU A 609 -21.48 -29.81 -2.95
C LEU A 609 -20.94 -31.19 -2.53
N GLU A 610 -21.50 -31.81 -1.50
CA GLU A 610 -21.10 -33.14 -1.04
C GLU A 610 -21.36 -34.22 -2.12
N GLU A 611 -22.42 -34.05 -2.92
CA GLU A 611 -22.71 -34.97 -4.03
C GLU A 611 -21.72 -34.78 -5.18
N LEU A 612 -21.42 -33.54 -5.59
CA LEU A 612 -20.45 -33.27 -6.65
C LEU A 612 -19.03 -33.74 -6.25
N ALA A 613 -18.60 -33.44 -5.02
CA ALA A 613 -17.31 -33.89 -4.51
C ALA A 613 -17.22 -35.42 -4.44
N GLY A 614 -18.33 -36.11 -4.10
CA GLY A 614 -18.43 -37.57 -4.20
C GLY A 614 -18.22 -38.11 -5.61
N LYS A 615 -18.95 -37.57 -6.61
CA LYS A 615 -18.85 -37.99 -8.02
C LYS A 615 -17.49 -37.67 -8.67
N LEU A 616 -16.74 -36.72 -8.11
CA LEU A 616 -15.38 -36.40 -8.52
C LEU A 616 -14.36 -37.34 -7.88
N ALA A 617 -14.57 -37.73 -6.61
CA ALA A 617 -13.68 -38.64 -5.90
C ALA A 617 -13.83 -40.12 -6.32
N ASP A 618 -15.00 -40.54 -6.81
CA ASP A 618 -15.25 -41.88 -7.36
C ASP A 618 -15.03 -41.99 -8.89
N GLY A 619 -14.85 -40.85 -9.58
CA GLY A 619 -14.63 -40.78 -11.04
C GLY A 619 -15.89 -40.89 -11.90
N ALA A 620 -17.10 -40.82 -11.33
CA ALA A 620 -18.36 -40.80 -12.10
C ALA A 620 -18.51 -39.54 -12.99
N VAL A 621 -17.83 -38.45 -12.63
CA VAL A 621 -17.54 -37.30 -13.50
C VAL A 621 -16.07 -36.90 -13.37
N THR A 622 -15.46 -36.43 -14.45
CA THR A 622 -14.07 -35.93 -14.40
C THR A 622 -14.03 -34.47 -13.93
N ALA A 623 -12.94 -34.08 -13.28
CA ALA A 623 -12.66 -32.69 -12.95
C ALA A 623 -12.66 -31.81 -14.20
N THR A 624 -12.18 -32.33 -15.33
CA THR A 624 -12.19 -31.63 -16.64
C THR A 624 -13.61 -31.38 -17.14
N GLU A 625 -14.51 -32.37 -17.14
CA GLU A 625 -15.92 -32.18 -17.51
C GLU A 625 -16.61 -31.15 -16.62
N VAL A 626 -16.45 -31.29 -15.30
CA VAL A 626 -17.08 -30.40 -14.31
C VAL A 626 -16.56 -28.98 -14.45
N THR A 627 -15.24 -28.80 -14.60
CA THR A 627 -14.64 -27.47 -14.78
C THR A 627 -15.12 -26.80 -16.06
N ILE A 628 -15.22 -27.53 -17.19
CA ILE A 628 -15.74 -26.97 -18.44
C ILE A 628 -17.21 -26.55 -18.29
N ALA A 629 -18.04 -27.37 -17.65
CA ALA A 629 -19.45 -27.06 -17.41
C ALA A 629 -19.64 -25.77 -16.59
N TYR A 630 -18.91 -25.64 -15.47
CA TYR A 630 -18.96 -24.43 -14.64
C TYR A 630 -18.30 -23.22 -15.30
N CYS A 631 -17.24 -23.37 -16.10
CA CYS A 631 -16.68 -22.27 -16.90
C CYS A 631 -17.68 -21.73 -17.92
N LYS A 632 -18.43 -22.61 -18.61
CA LYS A 632 -19.51 -22.20 -19.53
C LYS A 632 -20.63 -21.46 -18.80
N ARG A 633 -21.10 -21.95 -17.63
CA ARG A 633 -22.10 -21.22 -16.83
C ARG A 633 -21.57 -19.90 -16.26
N ALA A 634 -20.31 -19.84 -15.84
CA ALA A 634 -19.69 -18.60 -15.41
C ALA A 634 -19.63 -17.58 -16.55
N ALA A 635 -19.33 -18.00 -17.79
CA ALA A 635 -19.39 -17.14 -18.96
C ALA A 635 -20.81 -16.62 -19.26
N ILE A 636 -21.84 -17.45 -19.12
CA ILE A 636 -23.26 -17.04 -19.28
C ILE A 636 -23.64 -16.05 -18.17
N ALA A 637 -23.42 -16.42 -16.91
CA ALA A 637 -23.72 -15.58 -15.75
C ALA A 637 -23.03 -14.22 -15.87
N HIS A 638 -21.76 -14.19 -16.30
CA HIS A 638 -21.02 -12.94 -16.50
C HIS A 638 -21.64 -12.03 -17.55
N GLN A 639 -22.02 -12.57 -18.72
CA GLN A 639 -22.64 -11.81 -19.81
C GLN A 639 -24.04 -11.28 -19.45
N LEU A 640 -24.69 -11.85 -18.44
CA LEU A 640 -26.00 -11.42 -17.94
C LEU A 640 -25.92 -10.46 -16.74
N THR A 641 -24.95 -10.65 -15.84
CA THR A 641 -24.92 -9.96 -14.54
C THR A 641 -23.63 -9.20 -14.24
N ASN A 642 -22.59 -9.29 -15.08
CA ASN A 642 -21.28 -8.65 -14.85
C ASN A 642 -20.59 -9.09 -13.53
N CYS A 643 -20.81 -10.34 -13.12
CA CYS A 643 -20.44 -10.86 -11.81
C CYS A 643 -18.94 -11.20 -11.61
N LEU A 644 -18.11 -11.21 -12.64
CA LEU A 644 -16.68 -11.60 -12.56
C LEU A 644 -15.71 -10.41 -12.62
N THR A 645 -14.59 -10.51 -11.92
CA THR A 645 -13.43 -9.61 -12.04
C THR A 645 -12.34 -10.22 -12.92
N GLU A 646 -11.95 -11.45 -12.59
CA GLU A 646 -10.92 -12.23 -13.28
C GLU A 646 -11.48 -13.56 -13.79
N ILE A 647 -10.99 -14.02 -14.94
CA ILE A 647 -11.39 -15.29 -15.58
C ILE A 647 -10.15 -16.19 -15.71
N TYR A 648 -10.25 -17.42 -15.18
CA TYR A 648 -9.14 -18.39 -15.16
C TYR A 648 -9.46 -19.68 -15.93
N PHE A 649 -10.44 -19.67 -16.83
CA PHE A 649 -10.97 -20.90 -17.46
C PHE A 649 -9.89 -21.80 -18.06
N SER A 650 -8.90 -21.24 -18.75
CA SER A 650 -7.81 -22.01 -19.37
C SER A 650 -6.87 -22.68 -18.36
N THR A 651 -6.47 -21.97 -17.30
CA THR A 651 -5.60 -22.51 -16.23
C THR A 651 -6.38 -23.44 -15.30
N ALA A 652 -7.66 -23.19 -15.07
CA ALA A 652 -8.58 -24.08 -14.37
C ALA A 652 -8.75 -25.42 -15.11
N ILE A 653 -8.99 -25.39 -16.43
CA ILE A 653 -9.09 -26.60 -17.26
C ILE A 653 -7.74 -27.33 -17.36
N ALA A 654 -6.62 -26.63 -17.33
CA ALA A 654 -5.30 -27.27 -17.23
C ALA A 654 -5.14 -28.00 -15.89
N ARG A 655 -5.44 -27.33 -14.76
CA ARG A 655 -5.40 -27.92 -13.42
C ARG A 655 -6.37 -29.09 -13.26
N ALA A 656 -7.53 -29.03 -13.90
CA ALA A 656 -8.49 -30.12 -13.93
C ALA A 656 -7.88 -31.41 -14.51
N LYS A 657 -7.18 -31.31 -15.65
CA LYS A 657 -6.50 -32.45 -16.30
C LYS A 657 -5.34 -33.01 -15.47
N GLU A 658 -4.62 -32.15 -14.73
CA GLU A 658 -3.61 -32.61 -13.77
C GLU A 658 -4.24 -33.44 -12.64
N LEU A 659 -5.41 -33.04 -12.15
CA LEU A 659 -6.14 -33.73 -11.09
C LEU A 659 -6.75 -35.05 -11.58
N ASP A 660 -7.37 -35.06 -12.77
CA ASP A 660 -7.87 -36.28 -13.41
C ASP A 660 -6.76 -37.32 -13.61
N ALA A 661 -5.61 -36.90 -14.18
CA ALA A 661 -4.47 -37.78 -14.40
C ALA A 661 -3.83 -38.27 -13.08
N ALA A 662 -3.84 -37.45 -12.02
CA ALA A 662 -3.38 -37.86 -10.69
C ALA A 662 -4.33 -38.89 -10.05
N LEU A 663 -5.65 -38.72 -10.21
CA LEU A 663 -6.65 -39.68 -9.73
C LEU A 663 -6.52 -41.01 -10.48
N GLU A 664 -6.41 -40.99 -11.82
CA GLU A 664 -6.18 -42.19 -12.64
C GLU A 664 -4.89 -42.93 -12.25
N ALA A 665 -3.80 -42.19 -12.03
CA ALA A 665 -2.49 -42.78 -11.72
C ALA A 665 -2.34 -43.30 -10.28
N THR A 666 -3.16 -42.85 -9.33
CA THR A 666 -3.01 -43.18 -7.90
C THR A 666 -4.21 -43.88 -7.26
N GLY A 667 -5.41 -43.77 -7.87
CA GLY A 667 -6.67 -44.21 -7.27
C GLY A 667 -7.10 -43.39 -6.04
N LEU A 668 -6.53 -42.20 -5.81
CA LEU A 668 -6.78 -41.37 -4.64
C LEU A 668 -7.10 -39.91 -5.04
N PRO A 669 -8.16 -39.29 -4.49
CA PRO A 669 -8.43 -37.87 -4.69
C PRO A 669 -7.39 -37.02 -3.95
N ALA A 670 -7.07 -35.86 -4.53
CA ALA A 670 -6.06 -34.93 -3.99
C ALA A 670 -6.43 -34.30 -2.63
N GLY A 671 -7.71 -34.36 -2.23
CA GLY A 671 -8.22 -33.80 -0.99
C GLY A 671 -9.76 -33.76 -0.99
N PRO A 672 -10.40 -33.22 0.06
CA PRO A 672 -11.86 -33.21 0.21
C PRO A 672 -12.59 -32.29 -0.78
N LEU A 673 -11.88 -31.49 -1.57
CA LEU A 673 -12.43 -30.62 -2.61
C LEU A 673 -11.84 -30.94 -4.00
N HIS A 674 -11.31 -32.16 -4.19
CA HIS A 674 -10.69 -32.62 -5.43
C HIS A 674 -11.59 -32.34 -6.65
N GLY A 675 -11.11 -31.49 -7.56
CA GLY A 675 -11.78 -31.17 -8.83
C GLY A 675 -12.95 -30.18 -8.71
N VAL A 676 -13.32 -29.74 -7.51
CA VAL A 676 -14.48 -28.85 -7.29
C VAL A 676 -14.17 -27.42 -7.75
N PRO A 677 -14.96 -26.82 -8.67
CA PRO A 677 -14.82 -25.41 -9.04
C PRO A 677 -15.39 -24.49 -7.96
N ILE A 678 -14.55 -23.63 -7.39
CA ILE A 678 -14.91 -22.67 -6.33
C ILE A 678 -14.57 -21.25 -6.80
N SER A 679 -15.57 -20.36 -6.73
CA SER A 679 -15.38 -18.94 -6.98
C SER A 679 -14.99 -18.20 -5.70
N LEU A 680 -14.19 -17.14 -5.85
CA LEU A 680 -13.69 -16.32 -4.75
C LEU A 680 -13.99 -14.84 -4.98
N LYS A 681 -14.48 -14.16 -3.95
CA LYS A 681 -14.64 -12.70 -3.94
C LYS A 681 -13.33 -12.01 -4.32
N ASP A 682 -13.41 -10.91 -5.06
CA ASP A 682 -12.23 -10.09 -5.42
C ASP A 682 -11.65 -9.41 -4.18
N GLN A 683 -10.89 -10.19 -3.41
CA GLN A 683 -10.36 -9.85 -2.09
C GLN A 683 -9.27 -10.85 -1.66
N PHE A 684 -9.43 -12.11 -2.05
CA PHE A 684 -8.44 -13.17 -1.81
C PHE A 684 -7.31 -13.10 -2.85
N ASP A 685 -6.11 -12.71 -2.42
CA ASP A 685 -4.90 -12.71 -3.24
C ASP A 685 -4.59 -14.13 -3.76
N ILE A 686 -4.30 -14.24 -5.06
CA ILE A 686 -3.92 -15.47 -5.78
C ILE A 686 -2.62 -15.19 -6.54
N GLU A 687 -1.57 -15.98 -6.33
CA GLU A 687 -0.23 -15.71 -6.84
C GLU A 687 -0.19 -15.52 -8.36
N GLY A 688 0.52 -14.47 -8.81
CA GLY A 688 0.72 -14.16 -10.23
C GLY A 688 -0.49 -13.53 -10.94
N THR A 689 -1.59 -13.26 -10.25
CA THR A 689 -2.81 -12.65 -10.81
C THR A 689 -3.04 -11.23 -10.30
N GLU A 690 -3.76 -10.39 -11.05
CA GLU A 690 -4.09 -9.01 -10.67
C GLU A 690 -5.26 -8.95 -9.69
N LEU A 691 -5.20 -8.15 -8.62
CA LEU A 691 -6.28 -8.00 -7.64
C LEU A 691 -6.61 -6.53 -7.40
N THR A 692 -7.87 -6.13 -7.62
CA THR A 692 -8.30 -4.73 -7.53
C THR A 692 -9.20 -4.44 -6.32
N MET A 693 -9.92 -5.43 -5.81
CA MET A 693 -10.89 -5.30 -4.72
C MET A 693 -11.95 -4.22 -4.99
N GLY A 694 -12.33 -4.04 -6.26
CA GLY A 694 -13.24 -2.99 -6.71
C GLY A 694 -12.67 -1.56 -6.64
N TYR A 695 -11.51 -1.33 -6.02
CA TYR A 695 -10.81 -0.06 -6.11
C TYR A 695 -10.10 0.05 -7.46
N ALA A 696 -10.32 1.14 -8.18
CA ALA A 696 -9.54 1.41 -9.37
C ALA A 696 -8.07 1.65 -9.04
N SER A 697 -7.72 2.16 -7.85
CA SER A 697 -6.33 2.43 -7.43
C SER A 697 -5.44 1.19 -7.36
N TYR A 698 -6.02 -0.01 -7.34
CA TYR A 698 -5.30 -1.29 -7.34
C TYR A 698 -5.22 -1.94 -8.74
N LEU A 699 -5.72 -1.31 -9.80
CA LEU A 699 -5.47 -1.77 -11.18
C LEU A 699 -3.95 -1.83 -11.48
N GLY A 700 -3.50 -2.96 -12.02
CA GLY A 700 -2.09 -3.31 -12.23
C GLY A 700 -1.39 -3.94 -11.02
N ARG A 701 -2.07 -4.12 -9.87
CA ARG A 701 -1.49 -4.77 -8.68
C ARG A 701 -1.52 -6.29 -8.82
N ILE A 702 -0.37 -6.89 -9.13
CA ILE A 702 -0.21 -8.35 -9.13
C ILE A 702 0.02 -8.86 -7.68
N SER A 703 -0.77 -9.85 -7.26
CA SER A 703 -0.60 -10.55 -5.99
C SER A 703 0.70 -11.37 -5.97
N LYS A 704 1.61 -11.01 -5.07
CA LYS A 704 2.97 -11.57 -4.94
C LYS A 704 3.03 -12.95 -4.23
N ARG A 705 1.88 -13.52 -3.90
CA ARG A 705 1.66 -14.84 -3.24
C ARG A 705 0.16 -15.17 -3.19
N ASP A 706 -0.17 -16.40 -2.86
CA ASP A 706 -1.51 -16.78 -2.40
C ASP A 706 -1.82 -16.23 -1.00
N SER A 707 -3.09 -15.93 -0.76
CA SER A 707 -3.68 -15.78 0.57
C SER A 707 -3.89 -17.14 1.26
N SER A 708 -3.95 -17.18 2.58
CA SER A 708 -3.98 -18.43 3.37
C SER A 708 -5.13 -19.35 2.99
N LEU A 709 -6.32 -18.81 2.69
CA LEU A 709 -7.47 -19.59 2.24
C LEU A 709 -7.30 -20.11 0.81
N VAL A 710 -6.77 -19.31 -0.11
CA VAL A 710 -6.47 -19.74 -1.49
C VAL A 710 -5.51 -20.91 -1.49
N LYS A 711 -4.44 -20.83 -0.69
CA LYS A 711 -3.49 -21.93 -0.54
C LYS A 711 -4.17 -23.19 0.02
N MET A 712 -4.96 -23.06 1.08
CA MET A 712 -5.67 -24.20 1.66
C MET A 712 -6.64 -24.86 0.66
N LEU A 713 -7.39 -24.09 -0.10
CA LEU A 713 -8.32 -24.61 -1.12
C LEU A 713 -7.58 -25.37 -2.22
N ARG A 714 -6.43 -24.85 -2.69
CA ARG A 714 -5.56 -25.52 -3.66
C ARG A 714 -4.97 -26.84 -3.10
N ASP A 715 -4.50 -26.82 -1.86
CA ASP A 715 -3.96 -28.01 -1.18
C ASP A 715 -5.06 -29.05 -0.89
N ALA A 716 -6.32 -28.62 -0.69
CA ALA A 716 -7.50 -29.49 -0.58
C ALA A 716 -8.03 -30.03 -1.92
N GLY A 717 -7.38 -29.68 -3.05
CA GLY A 717 -7.69 -30.18 -4.39
C GLY A 717 -8.70 -29.34 -5.21
N ALA A 718 -9.14 -28.19 -4.70
CA ALA A 718 -10.12 -27.33 -5.38
C ALA A 718 -9.54 -26.63 -6.62
N ILE A 719 -10.43 -26.28 -7.55
CA ILE A 719 -10.13 -25.56 -8.79
C ILE A 719 -10.69 -24.14 -8.68
N LEU A 720 -9.85 -23.14 -8.91
CA LEU A 720 -10.23 -21.72 -8.84
C LEU A 720 -10.41 -21.18 -10.27
N HIS A 721 -11.66 -21.05 -10.74
CA HIS A 721 -11.98 -20.74 -12.14
C HIS A 721 -12.26 -19.25 -12.43
N CYS A 722 -12.55 -18.44 -11.40
CA CYS A 722 -12.72 -16.99 -11.51
C CYS A 722 -12.55 -16.26 -10.16
N ARG A 723 -12.47 -14.92 -10.19
CA ARG A 723 -12.80 -14.06 -9.05
C ARG A 723 -14.07 -13.23 -9.33
N THR A 724 -14.81 -12.85 -8.29
CA THR A 724 -16.15 -12.22 -8.42
C THR A 724 -16.24 -10.79 -7.90
N ASN A 725 -17.12 -10.01 -8.54
CA ASN A 725 -17.22 -8.56 -8.41
C ASN A 725 -17.77 -8.10 -7.05
N VAL A 726 -17.31 -6.92 -6.62
CA VAL A 726 -17.54 -6.34 -5.29
C VAL A 726 -17.91 -4.85 -5.41
N PRO A 727 -18.62 -4.24 -4.45
CA PRO A 727 -18.75 -2.79 -4.40
C PRO A 727 -17.40 -2.13 -4.12
N GLN A 728 -17.28 -0.87 -4.55
CA GLN A 728 -16.21 0.02 -4.12
C GLN A 728 -16.13 0.03 -2.58
N THR A 729 -14.91 0.03 -2.03
CA THR A 729 -14.61 -0.04 -0.58
C THR A 729 -14.97 -1.32 0.19
N LEU A 730 -15.70 -2.27 -0.40
CA LEU A 730 -16.31 -3.44 0.28
C LEU A 730 -17.35 -3.12 1.38
N LEU A 731 -17.62 -1.85 1.69
CA LEU A 731 -18.54 -1.45 2.77
C LEU A 731 -19.86 -0.91 2.19
N ASP A 732 -20.57 -1.79 1.48
CA ASP A 732 -21.86 -1.51 0.86
C ASP A 732 -22.79 -2.74 0.96
N GLY A 733 -24.09 -2.49 1.02
CA GLY A 733 -25.14 -3.49 0.87
C GLY A 733 -25.55 -3.74 -0.59
N ASP A 734 -24.93 -3.03 -1.54
CA ASP A 734 -25.05 -3.19 -2.99
C ASP A 734 -23.73 -3.68 -3.63
N THR A 735 -23.67 -3.94 -4.94
CA THR A 735 -22.43 -4.33 -5.65
C THR A 735 -22.23 -3.49 -6.92
N SER A 736 -21.47 -2.41 -6.79
CA SER A 736 -21.04 -1.56 -7.90
C SER A 736 -19.68 -0.93 -7.61
N ASN A 737 -18.81 -0.87 -8.62
CA ASN A 737 -17.55 -0.12 -8.58
C ASN A 737 -17.25 0.48 -9.97
N HIS A 738 -16.17 1.27 -10.10
CA HIS A 738 -15.80 1.86 -11.39
C HIS A 738 -14.82 1.02 -12.24
N VAL A 739 -14.21 -0.03 -11.68
CA VAL A 739 -13.29 -0.96 -12.35
C VAL A 739 -14.03 -1.91 -13.29
N PHE A 740 -15.00 -2.62 -12.75
CA PHE A 740 -15.79 -3.64 -13.44
C PHE A 740 -17.22 -3.17 -13.71
N GLY A 741 -17.70 -2.16 -12.98
CA GLY A 741 -19.06 -1.66 -13.08
C GLY A 741 -19.99 -2.27 -12.01
N ARG A 742 -21.28 -2.17 -12.28
CA ARG A 742 -22.36 -2.73 -11.46
C ARG A 742 -22.58 -4.21 -11.76
N THR A 743 -22.77 -5.02 -10.72
CA THR A 743 -23.35 -6.36 -10.85
C THR A 743 -24.88 -6.25 -10.82
N LEU A 744 -25.58 -7.02 -11.67
CA LEU A 744 -27.05 -7.04 -11.74
C LEU A 744 -27.62 -8.24 -10.97
N ASN A 745 -28.84 -8.12 -10.43
CA ASN A 745 -29.47 -9.22 -9.72
C ASN A 745 -29.85 -10.39 -10.68
N PRO A 746 -29.58 -11.66 -10.31
CA PRO A 746 -29.80 -12.86 -11.13
C PRO A 746 -31.27 -13.27 -11.31
N LEU A 747 -32.23 -12.51 -10.76
CA LEU A 747 -33.67 -12.69 -10.94
C LEU A 747 -34.33 -11.50 -11.66
N LYS A 748 -33.96 -10.28 -11.29
CA LYS A 748 -34.50 -9.02 -11.84
C LYS A 748 -33.37 -8.00 -12.04
N PRO A 749 -32.84 -7.82 -13.27
CA PRO A 749 -31.65 -6.99 -13.51
C PRO A 749 -31.74 -5.52 -13.06
N GLU A 750 -32.95 -5.01 -12.81
CA GLU A 750 -33.23 -3.66 -12.30
C GLU A 750 -32.90 -3.50 -10.80
N LEU A 751 -32.74 -4.60 -10.08
CA LEU A 751 -32.55 -4.66 -8.63
C LEU A 751 -31.09 -4.99 -8.27
N SER A 752 -30.72 -4.71 -7.02
CA SER A 752 -29.40 -5.04 -6.48
C SER A 752 -29.22 -6.55 -6.25
N PRO A 753 -28.05 -7.15 -6.56
CA PRO A 753 -27.68 -8.50 -6.13
C PRO A 753 -27.30 -8.57 -4.64
N GLY A 754 -27.33 -7.44 -3.93
CA GLY A 754 -26.83 -7.29 -2.57
C GLY A 754 -25.31 -7.03 -2.54
N GLY A 755 -24.74 -6.93 -1.34
CA GLY A 755 -23.35 -6.51 -1.17
C GLY A 755 -22.77 -6.85 0.21
N SER A 756 -21.45 -6.94 0.37
CA SER A 756 -20.41 -6.67 -0.65
C SER A 756 -19.94 -7.91 -1.42
N SER A 757 -20.57 -9.07 -1.23
CA SER A 757 -20.27 -10.31 -1.98
C SER A 757 -21.31 -10.58 -3.09
N GLY A 758 -21.86 -9.55 -3.72
CA GLY A 758 -22.92 -9.69 -4.73
C GLY A 758 -22.46 -10.30 -6.06
N GLY A 759 -21.15 -10.27 -6.36
CA GLY A 759 -20.57 -11.08 -7.44
C GLY A 759 -20.77 -12.58 -7.22
N GLU A 760 -20.46 -13.09 -6.01
CA GLU A 760 -20.77 -14.48 -5.62
C GLU A 760 -22.28 -14.73 -5.64
N GLY A 761 -23.08 -13.80 -5.10
CA GLY A 761 -24.54 -13.92 -5.09
C GLY A 761 -25.13 -14.13 -6.50
N ALA A 762 -24.72 -13.30 -7.46
CA ALA A 762 -25.15 -13.39 -8.84
C ALA A 762 -24.59 -14.63 -9.57
N LEU A 763 -23.32 -14.98 -9.35
CA LEU A 763 -22.67 -16.11 -10.00
C LEU A 763 -23.25 -17.45 -9.53
N VAL A 764 -23.34 -17.66 -8.21
CA VAL A 764 -23.85 -18.90 -7.61
C VAL A 764 -25.34 -19.06 -7.94
N ALA A 765 -26.16 -18.01 -7.90
CA ALA A 765 -27.58 -18.10 -8.22
C ALA A 765 -27.90 -18.40 -9.71
N LEU A 766 -26.96 -18.15 -10.63
CA LEU A 766 -27.02 -18.63 -12.02
C LEU A 766 -26.25 -19.96 -12.24
N ARG A 767 -25.73 -20.54 -11.15
CA ARG A 767 -24.95 -21.78 -11.08
C ARG A 767 -23.61 -21.75 -11.82
N GLY A 768 -23.00 -20.57 -11.96
CA GLY A 768 -21.64 -20.41 -12.49
C GLY A 768 -20.53 -20.87 -11.52
N ALA A 769 -20.89 -21.16 -10.27
CA ALA A 769 -20.12 -21.96 -9.32
C ALA A 769 -21.12 -22.76 -8.45
N ILE A 770 -20.68 -23.90 -7.91
CA ILE A 770 -21.49 -24.66 -6.92
C ILE A 770 -21.45 -24.00 -5.53
N LEU A 771 -20.29 -23.39 -5.20
CA LEU A 771 -20.05 -22.65 -3.97
C LEU A 771 -19.12 -21.46 -4.28
N GLY A 772 -19.47 -20.31 -3.71
CA GLY A 772 -18.66 -19.10 -3.74
C GLY A 772 -18.21 -18.70 -2.35
N VAL A 773 -17.00 -18.15 -2.20
CA VAL A 773 -16.51 -17.64 -0.90
C VAL A 773 -16.59 -16.13 -0.86
N GLY A 774 -17.50 -15.63 -0.02
CA GLY A 774 -17.65 -14.21 0.29
C GLY A 774 -16.93 -13.81 1.59
N THR A 775 -17.13 -12.55 1.99
CA THR A 775 -16.66 -12.04 3.30
C THR A 775 -17.73 -11.18 3.97
N ASP A 776 -17.77 -11.19 5.31
CA ASP A 776 -18.81 -10.52 6.13
C ASP A 776 -18.20 -9.81 7.35
N ILE A 777 -18.50 -8.52 7.50
CA ILE A 777 -18.16 -7.67 8.67
C ILE A 777 -19.39 -6.90 9.20
N GLY A 778 -20.58 -7.16 8.63
CA GLY A 778 -21.78 -6.33 8.82
C GLY A 778 -23.04 -6.82 8.11
N GLY A 779 -22.99 -7.99 7.45
CA GLY A 779 -24.03 -8.52 6.59
C GLY A 779 -23.52 -9.04 5.24
N SER A 780 -22.26 -8.80 4.88
CA SER A 780 -21.79 -8.87 3.49
C SER A 780 -21.70 -10.25 2.82
N ILE A 781 -21.99 -11.35 3.53
CA ILE A 781 -22.33 -12.67 2.93
C ILE A 781 -23.86 -12.84 2.89
N ARG A 782 -24.54 -12.45 3.96
CA ARG A 782 -25.97 -12.67 4.22
C ARG A 782 -26.90 -11.78 3.36
N ILE A 783 -26.51 -10.53 3.09
CA ILE A 783 -27.25 -9.59 2.23
C ILE A 783 -27.32 -10.09 0.77
N PRO A 784 -26.20 -10.43 0.09
CA PRO A 784 -26.27 -10.95 -1.27
C PRO A 784 -26.91 -12.36 -1.34
N ALA A 785 -26.76 -13.18 -0.29
CA ALA A 785 -27.50 -14.43 -0.18
C ALA A 785 -29.03 -14.17 -0.12
N SER A 786 -29.48 -13.24 0.72
CA SER A 786 -30.88 -12.79 0.80
C SER A 786 -31.40 -12.30 -0.56
N PHE A 787 -30.69 -11.37 -1.20
CA PHE A 787 -31.16 -10.70 -2.42
C PHE A 787 -31.14 -11.61 -3.66
N CYS A 788 -30.25 -12.61 -3.71
CA CYS A 788 -30.15 -13.57 -4.82
C CYS A 788 -30.94 -14.87 -4.59
N GLY A 789 -31.42 -15.14 -3.36
CA GLY A 789 -32.16 -16.33 -2.99
C GLY A 789 -31.27 -17.56 -2.75
N LEU A 790 -30.19 -17.37 -1.98
CA LEU A 790 -29.18 -18.38 -1.64
C LEU A 790 -29.03 -18.53 -0.13
N TYR A 791 -28.35 -19.59 0.30
CA TYR A 791 -27.82 -19.71 1.66
C TYR A 791 -26.46 -19.00 1.76
N GLY A 792 -26.19 -18.35 2.89
CA GLY A 792 -24.93 -17.64 3.10
C GLY A 792 -24.49 -17.64 4.57
N LEU A 793 -23.38 -18.30 4.88
CA LEU A 793 -22.86 -18.48 6.24
C LEU A 793 -21.76 -17.45 6.56
N ARG A 794 -22.01 -16.60 7.56
CA ARG A 794 -20.97 -15.93 8.37
C ARG A 794 -20.55 -16.89 9.48
N PRO A 795 -19.35 -17.48 9.47
CA PRO A 795 -18.82 -18.19 10.63
C PRO A 795 -18.38 -17.24 11.76
N THR A 796 -18.04 -17.79 12.92
CA THR A 796 -17.30 -17.09 13.98
C THR A 796 -15.93 -16.63 13.46
N SER A 797 -15.40 -15.50 13.93
CA SER A 797 -14.06 -15.05 13.51
C SER A 797 -12.97 -16.07 13.81
N ASN A 798 -11.94 -16.04 12.95
CA ASN A 798 -10.77 -16.92 13.00
C ASN A 798 -11.06 -18.43 12.83
N ARG A 799 -12.29 -18.82 12.45
CA ARG A 799 -12.63 -20.19 12.00
C ARG A 799 -12.01 -20.52 10.64
N ILE A 800 -12.29 -19.66 9.65
CA ILE A 800 -11.80 -19.77 8.28
C ILE A 800 -10.56 -18.87 8.15
N PRO A 801 -9.47 -19.31 7.50
CA PRO A 801 -8.30 -18.48 7.25
C PRO A 801 -8.63 -17.15 6.54
N TYR A 802 -7.97 -16.08 6.96
CA TYR A 802 -8.06 -14.73 6.38
C TYR A 802 -6.67 -14.13 6.06
N GLY A 803 -5.59 -14.82 6.47
CA GLY A 803 -4.21 -14.41 6.31
C GLY A 803 -3.87 -13.96 4.88
N PHE A 804 -3.28 -12.77 4.79
CA PHE A 804 -2.85 -12.10 3.56
C PHE A 804 -3.93 -11.83 2.50
N ALA A 805 -5.23 -12.00 2.81
CA ALA A 805 -6.28 -11.41 2.01
C ALA A 805 -6.23 -9.87 2.10
N THR A 806 -6.50 -9.19 1.00
CA THR A 806 -6.63 -7.71 0.99
C THR A 806 -7.92 -7.30 1.72
N ASN A 807 -7.99 -6.09 2.26
CA ASN A 807 -9.24 -5.53 2.77
C ASN A 807 -9.19 -3.99 2.75
N SER A 808 -10.33 -3.35 2.97
CA SER A 808 -10.39 -2.00 3.55
C SER A 808 -10.28 -2.10 5.07
N LEU A 809 -9.94 -1.01 5.75
CA LEU A 809 -9.74 -0.94 7.20
C LEU A 809 -8.67 -1.93 7.72
N LEU A 810 -7.62 -2.19 6.94
CA LEU A 810 -6.54 -3.10 7.31
C LEU A 810 -5.80 -2.61 8.56
N GLY A 811 -5.86 -3.40 9.64
CA GLY A 811 -5.33 -3.04 10.96
C GLY A 811 -6.41 -2.87 12.02
N GLN A 812 -7.67 -2.69 11.62
CA GLN A 812 -8.83 -2.72 12.52
C GLN A 812 -8.96 -4.14 13.14
N LYS A 813 -8.99 -4.23 14.48
CA LYS A 813 -9.11 -5.49 15.26
C LYS A 813 -10.24 -5.48 16.30
N SER A 814 -11.04 -4.42 16.34
CA SER A 814 -12.24 -4.26 17.17
C SER A 814 -13.39 -5.20 16.75
N VAL A 815 -13.62 -5.34 15.45
CA VAL A 815 -14.63 -6.22 14.81
C VAL A 815 -13.98 -6.85 13.58
N LEU A 816 -13.82 -8.18 13.60
CA LEU A 816 -13.14 -8.90 12.52
C LEU A 816 -14.13 -9.22 11.39
N SER A 817 -13.69 -8.96 10.15
CA SER A 817 -14.30 -9.60 8.98
C SER A 817 -13.98 -11.09 8.99
N VAL A 818 -14.91 -11.90 8.47
CA VAL A 818 -14.73 -13.35 8.28
C VAL A 818 -14.90 -13.70 6.82
N ALA A 819 -14.30 -14.81 6.39
CA ALA A 819 -14.59 -15.46 5.11
C ALA A 819 -15.64 -16.55 5.32
N GLY A 820 -16.50 -16.81 4.32
CA GLY A 820 -17.54 -17.84 4.45
C GLY A 820 -18.33 -18.09 3.14
N PRO A 821 -19.02 -19.24 3.05
CA PRO A 821 -19.62 -19.71 1.81
C PRO A 821 -20.99 -19.09 1.49
N LEU A 822 -21.26 -18.95 0.19
CA LEU A 822 -22.59 -18.80 -0.42
C LEU A 822 -22.87 -20.04 -1.28
N ALA A 823 -24.05 -20.65 -1.13
CA ALA A 823 -24.43 -21.90 -1.81
C ALA A 823 -25.95 -22.06 -1.96
N HIS A 824 -26.38 -23.10 -2.71
CA HIS A 824 -27.80 -23.45 -2.86
C HIS A 824 -28.40 -24.23 -1.68
N SER A 825 -27.57 -24.73 -0.76
CA SER A 825 -28.03 -25.51 0.40
C SER A 825 -27.28 -25.19 1.69
N THR A 826 -27.92 -25.46 2.83
CA THR A 826 -27.26 -25.45 4.15
C THR A 826 -26.17 -26.52 4.23
N SER A 827 -26.39 -27.68 3.60
CA SER A 827 -25.47 -28.83 3.59
C SER A 827 -24.16 -28.49 2.89
N SER A 828 -24.20 -27.76 1.78
CA SER A 828 -23.00 -27.26 1.08
C SER A 828 -22.17 -26.30 1.93
N CYS A 829 -22.82 -25.41 2.68
CA CYS A 829 -22.15 -24.53 3.65
C CYS A 829 -21.48 -25.34 4.78
N ALA A 830 -22.12 -26.42 5.26
CA ALA A 830 -21.56 -27.31 6.27
C ALA A 830 -20.40 -28.15 5.74
N TYR A 831 -20.49 -28.67 4.51
CA TYR A 831 -19.43 -29.43 3.86
C TYR A 831 -18.16 -28.57 3.69
N PHE A 832 -18.32 -27.33 3.24
CA PHE A 832 -17.22 -26.37 3.15
C PHE A 832 -16.58 -26.10 4.52
N LEU A 833 -17.39 -25.83 5.55
CA LEU A 833 -16.87 -25.61 6.91
C LEU A 833 -16.06 -26.82 7.40
N ARG A 834 -16.57 -28.05 7.20
CA ARG A 834 -15.87 -29.29 7.55
C ARG A 834 -14.53 -29.44 6.80
N ALA A 835 -14.55 -29.27 5.47
CA ALA A 835 -13.36 -29.37 4.62
C ALA A 835 -12.25 -28.36 5.00
N ILE A 836 -12.62 -27.17 5.50
CA ILE A 836 -11.68 -26.16 5.99
C ILE A 836 -11.17 -26.47 7.41
N LEU A 837 -12.04 -26.79 8.36
CA LEU A 837 -11.64 -27.02 9.76
C LEU A 837 -10.81 -28.28 9.94
N ASP A 838 -11.16 -29.37 9.25
CA ASP A 838 -10.43 -30.64 9.33
C ASP A 838 -9.06 -30.58 8.61
N ALA A 839 -8.85 -29.58 7.74
CA ALA A 839 -7.55 -29.26 7.13
C ALA A 839 -6.61 -28.45 8.07
N ASN A 840 -6.99 -28.22 9.33
CA ASN A 840 -6.27 -27.45 10.35
C ASN A 840 -5.88 -26.02 9.92
N PRO A 841 -6.81 -25.04 9.99
CA PRO A 841 -6.60 -23.63 9.65
C PRO A 841 -5.34 -22.98 10.24
N SER A 842 -4.96 -23.34 11.47
CA SER A 842 -3.77 -22.79 12.14
C SER A 842 -2.44 -23.08 11.42
N SER A 843 -2.39 -24.10 10.55
CA SER A 843 -1.21 -24.41 9.73
C SER A 843 -1.02 -23.47 8.52
N TYR A 844 -2.05 -22.67 8.18
CA TYR A 844 -2.06 -21.77 7.03
C TYR A 844 -2.12 -20.29 7.43
N ASP A 845 -2.66 -19.99 8.62
CA ASP A 845 -2.88 -18.64 9.11
C ASP A 845 -2.62 -18.58 10.61
N ALA A 846 -1.63 -17.78 11.02
CA ALA A 846 -1.23 -17.60 12.41
C ALA A 846 -2.30 -16.91 13.30
N THR A 847 -3.40 -16.43 12.71
CA THR A 847 -4.57 -15.91 13.43
C THR A 847 -5.73 -16.89 13.51
N ALA A 848 -5.73 -17.97 12.73
CA ALA A 848 -6.81 -18.96 12.69
C ALA A 848 -6.75 -19.96 13.86
N LEU A 849 -7.91 -20.39 14.33
CA LEU A 849 -8.06 -21.26 15.50
C LEU A 849 -7.79 -22.73 15.13
N PRO A 850 -7.05 -23.50 15.95
CA PRO A 850 -6.75 -24.92 15.71
C PRO A 850 -7.94 -25.83 16.12
N PHE A 851 -9.16 -25.46 15.75
CA PHE A 851 -10.37 -26.21 16.10
C PHE A 851 -10.83 -27.05 14.89
N PRO A 852 -10.81 -28.41 14.98
CA PRO A 852 -11.41 -29.26 13.95
C PRO A 852 -12.95 -29.14 13.97
N TYR A 853 -13.63 -29.75 13.00
CA TYR A 853 -15.09 -29.68 12.92
C TYR A 853 -15.78 -30.38 14.11
N ASP A 854 -16.63 -29.64 14.85
CA ASP A 854 -17.39 -30.22 15.97
C ASP A 854 -18.51 -31.15 15.45
N THR A 855 -18.34 -32.46 15.62
CA THR A 855 -19.36 -33.47 15.30
C THR A 855 -20.33 -33.75 16.44
N VAL A 856 -19.98 -33.38 17.68
CA VAL A 856 -20.79 -33.62 18.88
C VAL A 856 -21.90 -32.58 19.01
N GLY A 857 -21.61 -31.32 18.67
CA GLY A 857 -22.58 -30.24 18.59
C GLY A 857 -23.79 -30.56 17.70
N PRO A 858 -23.59 -30.87 16.40
CA PRO A 858 -24.63 -31.32 15.48
C PRO A 858 -25.43 -32.52 15.99
N ALA A 859 -24.75 -33.58 16.45
CA ALA A 859 -25.41 -34.77 16.98
C ALA A 859 -26.31 -34.45 18.19
N ARG A 860 -25.89 -33.53 19.08
CA ARG A 860 -26.73 -33.05 20.18
C ARG A 860 -27.98 -32.33 19.66
N VAL A 861 -27.86 -31.50 18.62
CA VAL A 861 -28.98 -30.78 18.02
C VAL A 861 -29.96 -31.70 17.28
N GLU A 862 -29.46 -32.71 16.58
CA GLU A 862 -30.29 -33.73 15.92
C GLU A 862 -31.03 -34.62 16.94
N ALA A 863 -30.45 -34.85 18.12
CA ALA A 863 -31.06 -35.61 19.22
C ALA A 863 -32.11 -34.83 20.06
N LEU A 864 -32.26 -33.51 19.89
CA LEU A 864 -33.31 -32.75 20.59
C LEU A 864 -34.69 -33.12 20.02
N PRO A 865 -35.73 -33.38 20.85
CA PRO A 865 -37.07 -33.64 20.32
C PRO A 865 -37.60 -32.40 19.58
N THR A 866 -37.53 -31.23 20.23
CA THR A 866 -37.98 -29.94 19.70
C THR A 866 -36.86 -28.90 19.85
N LEU A 867 -36.81 -27.95 18.91
CA LEU A 867 -35.95 -26.78 19.01
C LEU A 867 -36.62 -25.69 19.85
N VAL A 868 -35.81 -24.83 20.48
CA VAL A 868 -36.25 -23.60 21.13
C VAL A 868 -35.64 -22.44 20.34
N ILE A 869 -36.46 -21.69 19.61
CA ILE A 869 -36.03 -20.59 18.74
C ILE A 869 -36.41 -19.26 19.40
N GLY A 870 -35.42 -18.40 19.62
CA GLY A 870 -35.68 -17.00 19.97
C GLY A 870 -36.05 -16.23 18.70
N VAL A 871 -37.02 -15.33 18.75
CA VAL A 871 -37.45 -14.54 17.58
C VAL A 871 -37.36 -13.05 17.82
N VAL A 872 -36.77 -12.35 16.85
CA VAL A 872 -36.81 -10.88 16.71
C VAL A 872 -37.57 -10.52 15.45
N ARG A 873 -38.67 -9.76 15.59
CA ARG A 873 -39.49 -9.29 14.45
C ARG A 873 -38.94 -8.02 13.81
N GLU A 874 -38.54 -7.09 14.66
CA GLU A 874 -38.06 -5.76 14.31
C GLU A 874 -36.83 -5.41 15.16
N ASP A 875 -35.86 -4.69 14.58
CA ASP A 875 -34.79 -4.10 15.38
C ASP A 875 -35.24 -2.74 15.95
N ALA A 876 -34.52 -2.26 16.97
CA ALA A 876 -34.91 -1.08 17.74
C ALA A 876 -34.85 0.27 16.99
N HIS A 877 -34.66 0.28 15.65
CA HIS A 877 -34.64 1.47 14.80
C HIS A 877 -35.55 1.37 13.57
N VAL A 878 -35.67 0.19 12.96
CA VAL A 878 -36.29 -0.01 11.63
C VAL A 878 -37.09 -1.30 11.62
N ARG A 879 -38.38 -1.24 11.27
CA ARG A 879 -39.20 -2.45 11.03
C ARG A 879 -38.88 -3.01 9.64
N PRO A 880 -39.12 -4.30 9.37
CA PRO A 880 -39.01 -4.81 8.03
C PRO A 880 -40.07 -4.21 7.09
N HIS A 881 -39.83 -4.29 5.79
CA HIS A 881 -40.88 -4.15 4.78
C HIS A 881 -41.94 -5.25 4.97
N PRO A 882 -43.20 -5.02 4.56
CA PRO A 882 -44.29 -6.00 4.63
C PRO A 882 -43.94 -7.46 4.25
N PRO A 883 -43.27 -7.76 3.11
CA PRO A 883 -42.98 -9.15 2.73
C PRO A 883 -42.02 -9.83 3.71
N VAL A 884 -41.05 -9.09 4.24
CA VAL A 884 -40.07 -9.62 5.20
C VAL A 884 -40.71 -9.80 6.58
N GLN A 885 -41.57 -8.87 7.01
CA GLN A 885 -42.33 -9.03 8.25
C GLN A 885 -43.26 -10.25 8.18
N ARG A 886 -43.98 -10.42 7.06
CA ARG A 886 -44.81 -11.61 6.80
C ARG A 886 -43.97 -12.89 6.80
N ALA A 887 -42.79 -12.90 6.18
CA ALA A 887 -41.90 -14.05 6.20
C ALA A 887 -41.43 -14.43 7.62
N VAL A 888 -41.30 -13.47 8.55
CA VAL A 888 -41.04 -13.78 9.97
C VAL A 888 -42.24 -14.47 10.61
N GLU A 889 -43.46 -13.92 10.46
CA GLU A 889 -44.65 -14.52 11.09
C GLU A 889 -44.99 -15.89 10.49
N GLU A 890 -44.94 -16.05 9.15
CA GLU A 890 -45.12 -17.35 8.48
C GLU A 890 -44.09 -18.40 8.96
N ALA A 891 -42.88 -17.96 9.34
CA ALA A 891 -41.87 -18.83 9.93
C ALA A 891 -42.13 -19.15 11.41
N VAL A 892 -42.59 -18.18 12.20
CA VAL A 892 -43.05 -18.37 13.59
C VAL A 892 -44.19 -19.37 13.65
N GLU A 893 -45.17 -19.22 12.76
CA GLU A 893 -46.33 -20.11 12.63
C GLU A 893 -45.89 -21.53 12.27
N LYS A 894 -45.14 -21.70 11.17
CA LYS A 894 -44.63 -23.03 10.77
C LYS A 894 -43.75 -23.71 11.81
N LEU A 895 -42.87 -22.97 12.49
CA LEU A 895 -42.06 -23.53 13.58
C LEU A 895 -42.96 -24.07 14.71
N ARG A 896 -44.00 -23.33 15.09
CA ARG A 896 -44.99 -23.77 16.08
C ARG A 896 -45.84 -24.95 15.60
N GLU A 897 -46.26 -24.97 14.34
CA GLU A 897 -46.96 -26.12 13.72
C GLU A 897 -46.12 -27.40 13.75
N GLN A 898 -44.81 -27.30 13.49
CA GLN A 898 -43.86 -28.41 13.56
C GLN A 898 -43.38 -28.68 15.01
N GLY A 899 -44.12 -28.19 16.01
CA GLY A 899 -43.89 -28.46 17.44
C GLY A 899 -42.62 -27.84 18.02
N HIS A 900 -41.98 -26.88 17.34
CA HIS A 900 -40.82 -26.18 17.88
C HIS A 900 -41.28 -25.02 18.78
N GLU A 901 -40.59 -24.83 19.88
CA GLU A 901 -40.86 -23.72 20.80
C GLU A 901 -40.32 -22.42 20.20
N VAL A 902 -41.14 -21.36 20.25
CA VAL A 902 -40.78 -20.04 19.73
C VAL A 902 -41.06 -18.98 20.78
N VAL A 903 -39.99 -18.43 21.35
CA VAL A 903 -40.00 -17.39 22.39
C VAL A 903 -39.56 -16.05 21.80
N ASP A 904 -40.16 -14.96 22.26
CA ASP A 904 -39.80 -13.62 21.79
C ASP A 904 -38.49 -13.16 22.45
N PHE A 905 -37.59 -12.53 21.68
CA PHE A 905 -36.28 -12.07 22.15
C PHE A 905 -36.16 -10.55 21.94
N ASP A 906 -36.12 -9.81 23.04
CA ASP A 906 -36.06 -8.34 23.01
C ASP A 906 -34.65 -7.83 22.65
N LEU A 907 -34.57 -6.95 21.65
CA LEU A 907 -33.33 -6.25 21.27
C LEU A 907 -33.24 -4.80 21.80
N THR A 908 -34.15 -4.36 22.67
CA THR A 908 -34.17 -2.98 23.20
C THR A 908 -32.85 -2.58 23.88
N ASP A 909 -32.27 -3.45 24.73
CA ASP A 909 -30.94 -3.25 25.33
C ASP A 909 -29.86 -3.02 24.25
N PHE A 910 -29.98 -3.74 23.13
CA PHE A 910 -29.02 -3.78 22.03
C PHE A 910 -29.25 -2.67 20.98
N LYS A 911 -30.10 -1.68 21.25
CA LYS A 911 -30.27 -0.49 20.38
C LYS A 911 -28.94 0.22 20.10
N GLY A 912 -27.95 0.15 21.00
CA GLY A 912 -26.61 0.68 20.76
C GLY A 912 -25.75 -0.11 19.76
N VAL A 913 -26.12 -1.34 19.35
CA VAL A 913 -25.27 -2.21 18.53
C VAL A 913 -25.05 -1.71 17.09
N PRO A 914 -26.08 -1.37 16.28
CA PRO A 914 -25.87 -0.80 14.95
C PRO A 914 -25.01 0.49 14.93
N PRO A 915 -25.29 1.54 15.76
CA PRO A 915 -24.45 2.74 15.77
C PRO A 915 -23.04 2.48 16.34
N LEU A 916 -22.86 1.52 17.27
CA LEU A 916 -21.53 1.14 17.75
C LEU A 916 -20.71 0.41 16.67
N LEU A 917 -21.32 -0.47 15.88
CA LEU A 917 -20.63 -1.08 14.74
C LEU A 917 -20.21 0.00 13.73
N SER A 918 -21.11 0.92 13.40
CA SER A 918 -20.78 2.07 12.53
C SER A 918 -19.67 2.94 13.11
N ALA A 919 -19.67 3.20 14.43
CA ALA A 919 -18.64 3.98 15.10
C ALA A 919 -17.26 3.28 15.10
N ILE A 920 -17.22 1.95 15.20
CA ILE A 920 -15.99 1.16 15.09
C ILE A 920 -15.46 1.14 13.66
N LEU A 921 -16.33 0.90 12.67
CA LEU A 921 -15.95 0.89 11.24
C LEU A 921 -15.59 2.28 10.70
N THR A 922 -15.87 3.35 11.44
CA THR A 922 -15.49 4.74 11.15
C THR A 922 -14.52 5.32 12.20
N SER A 923 -13.85 4.49 13.00
CA SER A 923 -12.91 4.99 14.02
C SER A 923 -11.73 5.77 13.44
N ASP A 924 -11.32 5.47 12.21
CA ASP A 924 -10.29 6.20 11.45
C ASP A 924 -10.84 7.44 10.71
N GLY A 925 -12.12 7.77 10.85
CA GLY A 925 -12.77 8.81 10.03
C GLY A 925 -12.96 8.42 8.55
N ALA A 926 -12.87 7.12 8.23
CA ALA A 926 -12.73 6.57 6.88
C ALA A 926 -11.47 7.01 6.13
N GLU A 927 -10.40 7.38 6.87
CA GLU A 927 -9.11 7.80 6.32
C GLU A 927 -8.46 6.73 5.42
N ASP A 928 -8.54 5.44 5.74
CA ASP A 928 -8.00 4.35 4.90
C ASP A 928 -8.69 4.31 3.52
N ILE A 929 -10.01 4.44 3.52
CA ILE A 929 -10.86 4.46 2.32
C ILE A 929 -10.56 5.71 1.48
N PHE A 930 -10.55 6.90 2.11
CA PHE A 930 -10.30 8.15 1.40
C PHE A 930 -8.86 8.28 0.89
N ARG A 931 -7.85 7.71 1.58
CA ARG A 931 -6.48 7.59 1.07
C ARG A 931 -6.42 6.68 -0.17
N THR A 932 -7.14 5.57 -0.15
CA THR A 932 -7.18 4.60 -1.26
C THR A 932 -7.89 5.15 -2.51
N LEU A 933 -8.96 5.94 -2.33
CA LEU A 933 -9.68 6.61 -3.42
C LEU A 933 -8.91 7.83 -3.98
N SER A 934 -8.41 8.71 -3.12
CA SER A 934 -7.70 9.95 -3.51
C SER A 934 -6.33 9.72 -4.16
N ALA A 935 -5.79 8.50 -4.08
CA ALA A 935 -4.64 8.06 -4.85
C ALA A 935 -4.82 8.33 -6.37
N ILE A 936 -6.04 8.15 -6.88
CA ILE A 936 -6.41 8.33 -8.29
C ILE A 936 -7.69 9.19 -8.50
N ASP A 937 -8.13 9.92 -7.48
CA ASP A 937 -9.41 10.64 -7.48
C ASP A 937 -10.55 9.79 -8.05
N GLU A 938 -10.60 8.53 -7.59
CA GLU A 938 -11.75 7.68 -7.80
C GLU A 938 -12.92 8.30 -7.02
N PRO A 939 -14.01 8.72 -7.68
CA PRO A 939 -15.12 9.34 -6.97
C PRO A 939 -15.79 8.28 -6.10
N LEU A 940 -16.13 8.66 -4.87
CA LEU A 940 -16.98 7.81 -4.04
C LEU A 940 -18.36 7.69 -4.69
N LEU A 941 -18.89 6.47 -4.80
CA LEU A 941 -20.22 6.24 -5.37
C LEU A 941 -21.30 6.95 -4.53
N PRO A 942 -22.29 7.66 -5.13
CA PRO A 942 -23.25 8.50 -4.39
C PRO A 942 -24.15 7.81 -3.35
N HIS A 943 -24.15 6.48 -3.28
CA HIS A 943 -24.88 5.70 -2.27
C HIS A 943 -24.02 5.33 -1.05
N LEU A 944 -22.69 5.49 -1.11
CA LEU A 944 -21.79 5.20 0.00
C LEU A 944 -21.79 6.38 0.99
N GLY A 945 -22.36 6.17 2.17
CA GLY A 945 -22.62 7.22 3.18
C GLY A 945 -21.40 7.74 3.96
N PHE A 946 -20.18 7.66 3.42
CA PHE A 946 -18.98 8.12 4.13
C PHE A 946 -18.88 9.65 4.12
N SER A 947 -19.24 10.26 5.24
CA SER A 947 -18.80 11.62 5.58
C SER A 947 -17.40 11.56 6.23
N SER A 948 -16.61 12.61 6.03
CA SER A 948 -15.34 12.80 6.74
C SER A 948 -15.61 13.15 8.22
N SER A 949 -15.89 12.12 9.01
CA SER A 949 -16.03 12.22 10.46
C SER A 949 -14.64 12.40 11.12
N THR A 950 -14.60 13.08 12.26
CA THR A 950 -13.36 13.23 13.02
C THR A 950 -12.84 11.86 13.44
N ALA A 951 -11.61 11.52 13.04
CA ALA A 951 -10.94 10.29 13.46
C ALA A 951 -10.88 10.22 15.00
N ARG A 952 -11.25 9.07 15.56
CA ARG A 952 -11.34 8.85 17.00
C ARG A 952 -9.95 8.58 17.56
N THR A 953 -9.65 9.13 18.73
CA THR A 953 -8.41 8.81 19.44
C THR A 953 -8.37 7.32 19.83
N THR A 954 -7.16 6.82 20.08
CA THR A 954 -6.95 5.46 20.60
C THR A 954 -7.76 5.19 21.88
N TYR A 955 -7.88 6.20 22.75
CA TYR A 955 -8.66 6.10 23.99
C TYR A 955 -10.17 5.97 23.73
N GLU A 956 -10.73 6.71 22.78
CA GLU A 956 -12.14 6.59 22.39
C GLU A 956 -12.41 5.24 21.73
N THR A 957 -11.52 4.76 20.87
CA THR A 957 -11.60 3.42 20.28
C THR A 957 -11.53 2.32 21.35
N TRP A 958 -10.75 2.51 22.43
CA TRP A 958 -10.78 1.62 23.59
C TRP A 958 -12.12 1.68 24.34
N GLN A 959 -12.80 2.83 24.40
CA GLN A 959 -14.14 2.88 25.01
C GLN A 959 -15.16 2.14 24.13
N LEU A 960 -15.12 2.29 22.80
CA LEU A 960 -15.95 1.50 21.88
C LEU A 960 -15.72 -0.01 22.04
N ASN A 961 -14.47 -0.44 22.23
CA ASN A 961 -14.14 -1.85 22.53
C ASN A 961 -14.76 -2.32 23.85
N ARG A 962 -14.69 -1.51 24.92
CA ARG A 962 -15.33 -1.83 26.21
C ARG A 962 -16.85 -1.90 26.10
N THR A 963 -17.48 -1.03 25.31
CA THR A 963 -18.94 -1.09 25.06
C THR A 963 -19.31 -2.33 24.24
N LYS A 964 -18.50 -2.72 23.25
CA LYS A 964 -18.66 -3.97 22.48
C LYS A 964 -18.54 -5.19 23.39
N GLU A 965 -17.52 -5.25 24.24
CA GLU A 965 -17.30 -6.34 25.19
C GLU A 965 -18.45 -6.44 26.21
N HIS A 966 -18.96 -5.30 26.69
CA HIS A 966 -20.17 -5.25 27.51
C HIS A 966 -21.40 -5.81 26.77
N TYR A 967 -21.62 -5.45 25.50
CA TYR A 967 -22.71 -6.04 24.71
C TYR A 967 -22.51 -7.53 24.41
N GLN A 968 -21.28 -8.00 24.22
CA GLN A 968 -20.99 -9.44 24.07
C GLN A 968 -21.35 -10.23 25.33
N GLN A 969 -21.01 -9.69 26.50
CA GLN A 969 -21.37 -10.29 27.79
C GLN A 969 -22.90 -10.22 28.04
N LEU A 970 -23.52 -9.05 27.84
CA LEU A 970 -24.96 -8.86 28.03
C LEU A 970 -25.79 -9.73 27.08
N PHE A 971 -25.35 -9.93 25.83
CA PHE A 971 -26.02 -10.81 24.89
C PHE A 971 -25.91 -12.28 25.29
N LEU A 972 -24.76 -12.70 25.84
CA LEU A 972 -24.62 -14.05 26.41
C LEU A 972 -25.53 -14.24 27.64
N GLU A 973 -25.63 -13.23 28.51
CA GLU A 973 -26.53 -13.25 29.68
C GLU A 973 -28.01 -13.31 29.25
N ARG A 974 -28.42 -12.46 28.29
CA ARG A 974 -29.78 -12.49 27.72
C ARG A 974 -30.08 -13.81 27.01
N TRP A 975 -29.13 -14.36 26.25
CA TRP A 975 -29.26 -15.70 25.63
C TRP A 975 -29.49 -16.77 26.70
N LEU A 976 -28.64 -16.83 27.73
CA LEU A 976 -28.78 -17.84 28.79
C LEU A 976 -30.08 -17.66 29.60
N ALA A 977 -30.52 -16.42 29.83
CA ALA A 977 -31.77 -16.11 30.52
C ALA A 977 -33.04 -16.57 29.78
N THR A 978 -32.97 -16.87 28.47
CA THR A 978 -34.10 -17.48 27.74
C THR A 978 -34.51 -18.85 28.28
N SER A 979 -33.68 -19.51 29.10
CA SER A 979 -34.08 -20.73 29.83
C SER A 979 -35.24 -20.54 30.80
N ALA A 980 -35.51 -19.29 31.23
CA ALA A 980 -36.68 -18.92 32.02
C ALA A 980 -37.92 -18.57 31.18
N LEU A 981 -37.75 -18.43 29.85
CA LEU A 981 -38.83 -18.21 28.88
C LEU A 981 -39.25 -19.52 28.19
N SER A 982 -38.34 -20.50 28.11
CA SER A 982 -38.54 -21.81 27.50
C SER A 982 -39.22 -22.80 28.45
N ALA A 983 -40.30 -23.44 28.00
CA ALA A 983 -40.93 -24.58 28.65
C ALA A 983 -40.01 -25.82 28.70
N ALA A 984 -39.03 -25.91 27.81
CA ALA A 984 -37.96 -26.91 27.88
C ALA A 984 -36.86 -26.59 28.92
N GLY A 985 -36.98 -25.48 29.67
CA GLY A 985 -36.10 -25.12 30.79
C GLY A 985 -34.65 -24.84 30.40
N ARG A 986 -34.41 -24.53 29.11
CA ARG A 986 -33.08 -24.47 28.49
C ARG A 986 -32.97 -23.25 27.59
N PRO A 987 -31.77 -22.66 27.39
CA PRO A 987 -31.61 -21.53 26.49
C PRO A 987 -32.01 -21.87 25.04
N ILE A 988 -32.34 -20.84 24.27
CA ILE A 988 -32.59 -20.95 22.82
C ILE A 988 -31.42 -21.64 22.10
N ASP A 989 -31.75 -22.42 21.07
CA ASP A 989 -30.79 -23.11 20.19
C ASP A 989 -30.23 -22.15 19.12
N ALA A 990 -31.10 -21.29 18.58
CA ALA A 990 -30.75 -20.20 17.68
C ALA A 990 -31.70 -19.00 17.86
N LEU A 991 -31.25 -17.83 17.38
CA LEU A 991 -32.05 -16.62 17.26
C LEU A 991 -32.44 -16.41 15.79
N LEU A 992 -33.74 -16.44 15.47
CA LEU A 992 -34.31 -16.15 14.16
C LEU A 992 -34.72 -14.68 14.07
N LEU A 993 -34.35 -14.03 12.98
CA LEU A 993 -34.70 -12.64 12.70
C LEU A 993 -34.62 -12.36 11.18
N PRO A 994 -35.15 -11.23 10.67
CA PRO A 994 -34.91 -10.78 9.30
C PRO A 994 -33.41 -10.76 8.95
N THR A 995 -33.05 -11.16 7.72
CA THR A 995 -31.66 -11.02 7.23
C THR A 995 -31.33 -9.54 6.96
N THR A 996 -32.33 -8.84 6.42
CA THR A 996 -32.32 -7.47 5.93
C THR A 996 -33.69 -6.87 6.20
N ALA A 997 -33.81 -5.55 6.37
CA ALA A 997 -35.13 -4.92 6.51
C ALA A 997 -36.01 -5.09 5.25
N MET A 998 -35.37 -5.27 4.10
CA MET A 998 -35.98 -5.30 2.77
C MET A 998 -35.61 -6.59 2.00
N THR A 999 -36.36 -6.88 0.94
CA THR A 999 -35.91 -7.78 -0.14
C THR A 999 -34.92 -7.04 -1.06
N ALA A 1000 -34.53 -7.66 -2.18
CA ALA A 1000 -33.72 -6.97 -3.18
C ALA A 1000 -34.39 -5.67 -3.64
N CYS A 1001 -33.74 -4.55 -3.38
CA CYS A 1001 -34.19 -3.18 -3.68
C CYS A 1001 -33.50 -2.62 -4.94
N ARG A 1002 -33.82 -1.39 -5.34
CA ARG A 1002 -33.11 -0.72 -6.44
C ARG A 1002 -31.68 -0.33 -6.01
N PRO A 1003 -30.76 -0.15 -6.98
CA PRO A 1003 -29.44 0.41 -6.75
C PRO A 1003 -29.39 1.58 -5.74
N GLY A 1004 -28.68 1.39 -4.64
CA GLY A 1004 -28.50 2.41 -3.59
C GLY A 1004 -29.67 2.63 -2.62
N GLU A 1005 -30.73 1.82 -2.63
CA GLU A 1005 -31.82 1.85 -1.63
C GLU A 1005 -31.47 1.04 -0.34
N MET A 1006 -30.44 0.19 -0.35
CA MET A 1006 -30.03 -0.65 0.80
C MET A 1006 -29.27 0.16 1.88
N ARG A 1007 -29.98 1.06 2.57
CA ARG A 1007 -29.39 1.99 3.57
C ARG A 1007 -29.27 1.45 4.99
N TRP A 1008 -29.93 0.33 5.32
CA TRP A 1008 -29.97 -0.18 6.71
C TRP A 1008 -29.43 -1.60 6.87
N GLY A 1009 -28.28 -1.70 7.56
CA GLY A 1009 -27.62 -2.97 7.92
C GLY A 1009 -27.84 -3.44 9.37
N GLY A 1010 -28.77 -2.85 10.13
CA GLY A 1010 -28.92 -3.11 11.58
C GLY A 1010 -29.07 -4.59 11.95
N TYR A 1011 -29.94 -5.30 11.23
CA TYR A 1011 -30.10 -6.76 11.32
C TYR A 1011 -28.79 -7.54 11.10
N GLY A 1012 -27.90 -7.05 10.24
CA GLY A 1012 -26.58 -7.64 10.00
C GLY A 1012 -25.58 -7.38 11.14
N ALA A 1013 -25.78 -6.30 11.91
CA ALA A 1013 -24.84 -5.80 12.90
C ALA A 1013 -24.73 -6.67 14.16
N ILE A 1014 -25.83 -7.27 14.64
CA ILE A 1014 -25.86 -8.12 15.85
C ILE A 1014 -24.83 -9.25 15.74
N ALA A 1015 -24.89 -10.06 14.68
CA ALA A 1015 -23.93 -11.14 14.48
C ALA A 1015 -22.49 -10.65 14.28
N SER A 1016 -22.31 -9.46 13.71
CA SER A 1016 -21.00 -8.97 13.29
C SER A 1016 -20.23 -8.34 14.45
N LEU A 1017 -20.86 -7.40 15.18
CA LEU A 1017 -20.27 -6.73 16.33
C LEU A 1017 -19.98 -7.72 17.48
N LEU A 1018 -20.91 -8.64 17.72
CA LEU A 1018 -20.80 -9.61 18.81
C LEU A 1018 -19.94 -10.83 18.43
N ASP A 1019 -19.56 -10.92 17.15
CA ASP A 1019 -18.85 -12.03 16.51
C ASP A 1019 -19.52 -13.40 16.72
N LEU A 1020 -20.80 -13.48 16.35
CA LEU A 1020 -21.60 -14.70 16.37
C LEU A 1020 -21.63 -15.31 14.96
N PRO A 1021 -21.72 -16.66 14.85
CA PRO A 1021 -22.02 -17.29 13.57
C PRO A 1021 -23.46 -17.00 13.19
N ALA A 1022 -23.71 -16.75 11.91
CA ALA A 1022 -25.03 -16.43 11.38
C ALA A 1022 -25.19 -16.93 9.94
N ILE A 1023 -26.34 -17.51 9.61
CA ILE A 1023 -26.62 -18.01 8.26
C ILE A 1023 -27.92 -17.41 7.71
N ALA A 1024 -27.87 -16.85 6.51
CA ALA A 1024 -29.04 -16.45 5.74
C ALA A 1024 -29.71 -17.68 5.12
N VAL A 1025 -31.05 -17.68 5.14
CA VAL A 1025 -31.94 -18.75 4.69
C VAL A 1025 -33.05 -18.12 3.83
N PRO A 1026 -33.13 -18.43 2.53
CA PRO A 1026 -34.19 -17.93 1.67
C PRO A 1026 -35.52 -18.58 2.06
N PHE A 1027 -36.52 -17.76 2.41
CA PHE A 1027 -37.85 -18.22 2.82
C PHE A 1027 -38.90 -17.16 2.48
N GLY A 1028 -39.92 -17.55 1.72
CA GLY A 1028 -40.98 -16.66 1.20
C GLY A 1028 -40.58 -15.88 -0.05
N ARG A 1029 -41.54 -15.12 -0.60
CA ARG A 1029 -41.39 -14.20 -1.74
C ARG A 1029 -42.34 -13.02 -1.61
N VAL A 1030 -42.03 -11.89 -2.25
CA VAL A 1030 -42.94 -10.74 -2.36
C VAL A 1030 -44.20 -11.09 -3.16
N GLU A 1031 -45.36 -10.84 -2.56
CA GLU A 1031 -46.70 -11.02 -3.12
C GLU A 1031 -47.44 -9.66 -3.07
N PRO A 1032 -47.50 -8.88 -4.17
CA PRO A 1032 -47.96 -7.48 -4.14
C PRO A 1032 -49.36 -7.25 -3.57
N GLU A 1033 -50.24 -8.25 -3.66
CA GLU A 1033 -51.61 -8.18 -3.13
C GLU A 1033 -51.67 -8.24 -1.59
N LYS A 1034 -50.73 -8.98 -0.97
CA LYS A 1034 -50.59 -9.09 0.49
C LYS A 1034 -49.68 -7.97 1.03
N ASP A 1035 -48.56 -7.76 0.34
CA ASP A 1035 -47.44 -6.97 0.84
C ASP A 1035 -47.57 -5.51 0.41
N ARG A 1036 -48.54 -4.80 0.97
CA ARG A 1036 -48.90 -3.43 0.57
C ARG A 1036 -48.06 -2.38 1.32
N VAL A 1037 -47.76 -1.27 0.65
CA VAL A 1037 -47.11 -0.10 1.27
C VAL A 1037 -47.95 0.39 2.46
N ARG A 1038 -47.29 0.78 3.54
CA ARG A 1038 -47.93 1.24 4.79
C ARG A 1038 -48.60 2.62 4.58
N GLY A 1039 -49.75 2.85 5.21
CA GLY A 1039 -50.50 4.10 5.09
C GLY A 1039 -49.98 5.23 5.99
N GLU A 1040 -50.67 6.37 5.96
CA GLU A 1040 -50.34 7.57 6.75
C GLU A 1040 -50.43 7.32 8.28
N GLU A 1041 -51.20 6.30 8.68
CA GLU A 1041 -51.40 5.84 10.06
C GLU A 1041 -50.22 5.08 10.68
N TYR A 1042 -49.11 4.87 9.95
CA TYR A 1042 -47.95 4.13 10.45
C TYR A 1042 -46.93 5.05 11.18
N GLU A 1043 -46.69 4.77 12.45
CA GLU A 1043 -45.67 5.46 13.27
C GLU A 1043 -44.26 4.89 13.02
N TRP A 1044 -43.38 5.71 12.43
CA TRP A 1044 -41.98 5.39 12.15
C TRP A 1044 -41.17 5.22 13.44
N LEU A 1045 -40.40 4.13 13.56
CA LEU A 1045 -39.53 3.88 14.72
C LEU A 1045 -38.31 4.83 14.80
N SER A 1046 -37.89 5.40 13.67
CA SER A 1046 -36.82 6.40 13.55
C SER A 1046 -36.86 7.07 12.17
N GLU A 1047 -36.01 8.07 11.95
CA GLU A 1047 -35.77 8.66 10.62
C GLU A 1047 -35.33 7.59 9.59
N ASN A 1048 -34.53 6.60 10.02
CA ASN A 1048 -34.14 5.47 9.18
C ASN A 1048 -35.33 4.57 8.82
N ASP A 1049 -36.35 4.43 9.70
CA ASP A 1049 -37.54 3.64 9.39
C ASP A 1049 -38.38 4.35 8.32
N ALA A 1050 -38.53 5.67 8.43
CA ALA A 1050 -39.18 6.49 7.41
C ALA A 1050 -38.46 6.42 6.05
N GLU A 1051 -37.12 6.57 6.03
CA GLU A 1051 -36.34 6.41 4.80
C GLU A 1051 -36.52 5.01 4.20
N ILE A 1052 -36.29 3.95 4.98
CA ILE A 1052 -36.29 2.57 4.50
C ILE A 1052 -37.65 2.16 3.97
N GLN A 1053 -38.75 2.46 4.68
CA GLN A 1053 -40.10 2.11 4.22
C GLN A 1053 -40.50 2.90 2.97
N SER A 1054 -39.97 4.12 2.75
CA SER A 1054 -40.24 4.92 1.55
C SER A 1054 -39.72 4.30 0.24
N PHE A 1055 -38.71 3.42 0.32
CA PHE A 1055 -38.18 2.69 -0.83
C PHE A 1055 -39.03 1.47 -1.24
N TYR A 1056 -40.05 1.09 -0.47
CA TYR A 1056 -40.78 -0.16 -0.73
C TYR A 1056 -41.75 -0.04 -1.91
N ASP A 1057 -41.38 -0.66 -3.04
CA ASP A 1057 -42.24 -0.85 -4.21
C ASP A 1057 -42.60 -2.34 -4.37
N PRO A 1058 -43.86 -2.74 -4.08
CA PRO A 1058 -44.28 -4.13 -4.18
C PRO A 1058 -44.28 -4.65 -5.62
N GLN A 1059 -44.53 -3.82 -6.62
CA GLN A 1059 -44.61 -4.27 -8.02
C GLN A 1059 -43.21 -4.45 -8.61
N ALA A 1060 -42.28 -3.53 -8.34
CA ALA A 1060 -40.88 -3.68 -8.70
C ALA A 1060 -40.26 -4.92 -8.03
N THR A 1061 -40.55 -5.16 -6.75
CA THR A 1061 -39.99 -6.29 -5.99
C THR A 1061 -40.78 -7.60 -6.10
N ALA A 1062 -41.93 -7.62 -6.79
CA ALA A 1062 -42.80 -8.80 -6.94
C ALA A 1062 -42.05 -10.10 -7.28
N GLY A 1063 -42.31 -11.19 -6.55
CA GLY A 1063 -41.67 -12.49 -6.75
C GLY A 1063 -40.22 -12.62 -6.27
N MET A 1064 -39.56 -11.54 -5.85
CA MET A 1064 -38.22 -11.61 -5.26
C MET A 1064 -38.23 -12.38 -3.93
N PRO A 1065 -37.16 -13.12 -3.61
CA PRO A 1065 -37.06 -13.86 -2.36
C PRO A 1065 -37.07 -12.92 -1.14
N THR A 1066 -37.71 -13.38 -0.08
CA THR A 1066 -37.44 -12.92 1.30
C THR A 1066 -36.45 -13.87 1.96
N SER A 1067 -35.76 -13.41 3.01
CA SER A 1067 -34.73 -14.20 3.70
C SER A 1067 -34.72 -13.92 5.20
N LEU A 1068 -34.68 -15.00 5.96
CA LEU A 1068 -34.49 -14.98 7.41
C LEU A 1068 -33.03 -15.36 7.71
N GLN A 1069 -32.48 -14.85 8.80
CA GLN A 1069 -31.19 -15.33 9.30
C GLN A 1069 -31.38 -16.05 10.63
N LEU A 1070 -30.57 -17.09 10.83
CA LEU A 1070 -30.39 -17.73 12.13
C LEU A 1070 -29.01 -17.35 12.67
N ILE A 1071 -28.98 -16.81 13.88
CA ILE A 1071 -27.75 -16.53 14.62
C ILE A 1071 -27.57 -17.63 15.68
N GLY A 1072 -26.36 -18.16 15.78
CA GLY A 1072 -25.96 -19.15 16.79
C GLY A 1072 -25.09 -18.54 17.88
N ARG A 1073 -24.71 -19.34 18.88
CA ARG A 1073 -23.69 -18.93 19.87
C ARG A 1073 -22.30 -18.91 19.25
N ARG A 1074 -21.44 -18.02 19.75
CA ARG A 1074 -20.04 -17.90 19.34
C ARG A 1074 -19.31 -19.26 19.42
N TRP A 1075 -18.50 -19.56 18.40
CA TRP A 1075 -17.81 -20.85 18.18
C TRP A 1075 -18.73 -22.08 18.06
N LYS A 1076 -20.03 -21.92 17.82
CA LYS A 1076 -21.00 -23.02 17.65
C LYS A 1076 -21.71 -23.01 16.30
N ASP A 1077 -20.94 -22.68 15.28
CA ASP A 1077 -21.26 -22.68 13.85
C ASP A 1077 -21.83 -24.03 13.36
N GLU A 1078 -21.31 -25.17 13.82
CA GLU A 1078 -21.79 -26.51 13.46
C GLU A 1078 -23.14 -26.82 14.14
N GLU A 1079 -23.31 -26.41 15.40
CA GLU A 1079 -24.63 -26.47 16.08
C GLU A 1079 -25.64 -25.62 15.31
N LEU A 1080 -25.27 -24.40 14.90
CA LEU A 1080 -26.11 -23.51 14.09
C LEU A 1080 -26.50 -24.12 12.75
N LEU A 1081 -25.57 -24.77 12.04
CA LEU A 1081 -25.86 -25.44 10.77
C LEU A 1081 -26.83 -26.61 10.95
N ALA A 1082 -26.70 -27.38 12.04
CA ALA A 1082 -27.65 -28.44 12.39
C ALA A 1082 -29.04 -27.88 12.77
N VAL A 1083 -29.10 -26.78 13.53
CA VAL A 1083 -30.36 -26.08 13.82
C VAL A 1083 -30.99 -25.57 12.53
N THR A 1084 -30.19 -25.00 11.63
CA THR A 1084 -30.64 -24.45 10.35
C THR A 1084 -31.21 -25.53 9.44
N LYS A 1085 -30.55 -26.69 9.32
CA LYS A 1085 -31.06 -27.87 8.60
C LYS A 1085 -32.46 -28.27 9.09
N ARG A 1086 -32.70 -28.26 10.40
CA ARG A 1086 -34.01 -28.54 11.00
C ARG A 1086 -35.04 -27.43 10.77
N VAL A 1087 -34.65 -26.16 10.93
CA VAL A 1087 -35.54 -25.01 10.66
C VAL A 1087 -35.95 -25.00 9.19
N VAL A 1088 -35.03 -25.20 8.26
CA VAL A 1088 -35.34 -25.31 6.82
C VAL A 1088 -36.33 -26.44 6.54
N ALA A 1089 -36.14 -27.62 7.14
CA ALA A 1089 -37.08 -28.73 7.02
C ALA A 1089 -38.49 -28.38 7.56
N ALA A 1090 -38.57 -27.69 8.71
CA ALA A 1090 -39.83 -27.24 9.28
C ALA A 1090 -40.52 -26.15 8.42
N LEU A 1091 -39.76 -25.24 7.82
CA LEU A 1091 -40.27 -24.19 6.93
C LEU A 1091 -40.73 -24.73 5.56
N ALA A 1092 -40.10 -25.82 5.09
CA ALA A 1092 -40.47 -26.53 3.87
C ALA A 1092 -41.58 -27.56 4.05
N ALA A 1093 -41.93 -27.93 5.29
CA ALA A 1093 -43.03 -28.85 5.56
C ALA A 1093 -44.38 -28.31 5.03
N PRO A 1094 -45.26 -29.18 4.51
CA PRO A 1094 -46.64 -28.78 4.27
C PRO A 1094 -47.31 -28.43 5.59
N ALA A 1095 -48.20 -27.43 5.57
CA ALA A 1095 -49.00 -27.05 6.74
C ALA A 1095 -49.73 -28.29 7.30
N ALA A 1096 -49.72 -28.44 8.62
CA ALA A 1096 -50.32 -29.61 9.25
C ALA A 1096 -51.82 -29.69 8.92
N ALA A 1097 -52.27 -30.81 8.37
CA ALA A 1097 -53.68 -31.02 8.07
C ALA A 1097 -54.47 -30.99 9.39
N ALA A 1098 -55.30 -29.95 9.58
CA ALA A 1098 -55.98 -29.71 10.84
C ALA A 1098 -56.90 -30.87 11.25
N THR A 1099 -56.60 -31.47 12.41
CA THR A 1099 -57.34 -32.57 13.06
C THR A 1099 -58.06 -32.08 14.30
#